data_AF-A0A258K0V6-F1
#
_entry.id   AF-A0A258K0V6-F1
#
_cell.length_a   1.000
_cell.length_b   1.000
_cell.length_c   1.000
_cell.angle_alpha   90.00
_cell.angle_beta   90.00
_cell.angle_gamma   90.00
#
_symmetry.space_group_name_H-M   'P 1'
#
loop_
_entity.id
_entity.type
_entity.pdbx_description
1 polymer ?
#
loop_
_entity_poly.entity_id
_entity_poly.type
_entity_poly.pdbx_seq_one_letter_code
_entity_poly.pdbx_strand_id
1 'polypeptide(L)'
;MIGVLCTAAGAILFFRPDVVERLRAERPFAGASAPVAAPPSAAPQASAPAVAAAPALAPFFTNTTTKPALDKGFAPPRAFSPNDDLVITGVNTSPSPLNLAVRIDDVSSRNWTTNFNTNQNFPPGPFVMRVPLNSLPTPEGRLLDVNALTRFIVFTEEGAPPAQIDSVRVEPRQKQGALSPAPSTTTAANAVKNGQIWLAGARLTASQDFSAPVSFDASQDLVVAGTNDTGKPITLFLRVDDVNSTNWYSRVNASATFPPGPFVLRSPVSSWVTPSKARLDRTRVKRIVVSHGDGEGPIRLTNIHVEAGSPVPPDALALRFAPNADIQVPGFETVLPNDPRLSRPAGVLVRTQNDPLLSGGLNGIDTITIPWTRSNVATISLWTEDQGEWEYFPHSLNRTITINGQVVFQQNLTPGEWVDQVYKRNLWKEAMIDGGPWEVFAKDRAGLITATVPVIDGKIVVQLQSDQPPNNGYLAAMVIEPGNSDKAVDAIEAWRRQRYLERWPVQDKPVDPALATDVTLRVLPAGTPRSQHPFWNPALPFQANFRAPRGGIVSLDFLAFSNQDDLMPNVSVRAPDGITPQVRWGKWTYMRRGVAENGLTITSDVLDGDLSHMRIVSGIPRRLNVTFTVPDGATGTLPVTLTLDIAGQVVEATALVEVLPVRLPAPDRPIGYYMAAPNWEVWFPPSNEEADRGMACDYGALRAFGITGIAPDVVAPTPDKISRYVQQMALVKQSGFLPPYFDYASVKVMQHTAGYARVGPNIASTLRALAAARLPAPLWSIADEPAEGDGAFADLKSVRDAIKASASEAQISGQLNSNKQQKLVPLFDTVLVNDGFGVSASGFQQMRAQRVTPWMYNMPDFRAAAGFLLWRTGGRGYLQWHGRAWTGDPRDPTDGRESDYAMLPLGGDRCSPAPTVDALVITTSEGIEDLQWLLWLEQRAQSDPAAKALRESIAGAVPADWESYRKSPPDVRALRGRIIDFALSASGG
;
A
#
# COMPACT_ATOMS: atom_id res chain seq x y z
N MET A 1 -2.55 -14.44 13.89
CA MET A 1 -3.61 -13.59 14.49
C MET A 1 -4.22 -12.76 13.38
N ILE A 2 -5.53 -12.53 13.47
CA ILE A 2 -6.41 -12.07 12.39
C ILE A 2 -6.28 -10.56 12.22
N GLY A 3 -5.67 -10.13 11.11
CA GLY A 3 -5.70 -8.74 10.62
C GLY A 3 -6.35 -8.73 9.24
N VAL A 4 -7.68 -8.69 9.19
CA VAL A 4 -8.46 -8.50 7.97
C VAL A 4 -8.84 -7.03 7.92
N LEU A 5 -8.21 -6.26 7.05
CA LEU A 5 -8.63 -4.89 6.74
C LEU A 5 -9.35 -4.90 5.39
N CYS A 6 -10.67 -4.74 5.46
CA CYS A 6 -11.52 -4.41 4.31
C CYS A 6 -11.17 -3.00 3.82
N THR A 7 -10.57 -2.90 2.64
CA THR A 7 -10.46 -1.65 1.89
C THR A 7 -11.72 -1.46 1.04
N ALA A 8 -12.67 -0.67 1.54
CA ALA A 8 -13.74 -0.14 0.71
C ALA A 8 -13.24 1.12 -0.01
N ALA A 9 -12.78 0.98 -1.25
CA ALA A 9 -12.51 2.11 -2.13
C ALA A 9 -13.82 2.61 -2.77
N GLY A 10 -14.21 3.84 -2.45
CA GLY A 10 -15.36 4.51 -3.06
C GLY A 10 -15.02 5.03 -4.47
N ALA A 11 -15.72 4.45 -5.45
CA ALA A 11 -16.14 4.95 -6.76
C ALA A 11 -15.40 6.14 -7.42
N ILE A 12 -14.71 5.84 -8.52
CA ILE A 12 -14.90 6.34 -9.90
C ILE A 12 -14.29 5.24 -10.81
N LEU A 13 -14.86 4.98 -11.99
CA LEU A 13 -14.24 4.16 -13.05
C LEU A 13 -12.89 4.79 -13.45
N PHE A 14 -11.82 4.45 -12.76
CA PHE A 14 -10.46 4.81 -13.15
C PHE A 14 -9.85 3.60 -13.87
N PHE A 15 -9.58 3.77 -15.17
CA PHE A 15 -8.62 2.92 -15.87
C PHE A 15 -7.28 2.94 -15.13
N ARG A 16 -6.48 1.87 -15.24
CA ARG A 16 -5.10 1.89 -14.72
C ARG A 16 -4.32 3.09 -15.31
N PRO A 17 -3.48 3.77 -14.51
CA PRO A 17 -2.73 4.95 -14.97
C PRO A 17 -1.83 4.72 -16.20
N ASP A 18 -1.22 3.54 -16.36
CA ASP A 18 -0.39 3.16 -17.53
C ASP A 18 -1.21 3.13 -18.84
N VAL A 19 -2.46 2.65 -18.74
CA VAL A 19 -3.44 2.74 -19.82
C VAL A 19 -3.81 4.21 -20.05
N VAL A 20 -4.07 5.00 -18.99
CA VAL A 20 -4.38 6.44 -19.11
C VAL A 20 -3.23 7.25 -19.74
N GLU A 21 -1.98 6.94 -19.46
CA GLU A 21 -0.78 7.57 -20.05
C GLU A 21 -0.63 7.26 -21.53
N ARG A 22 -0.74 5.98 -21.93
CA ARG A 22 -0.82 5.59 -23.36
C ARG A 22 -1.94 6.32 -24.08
N LEU A 23 -3.08 6.45 -23.41
CA LEU A 23 -4.24 7.17 -23.92
C LEU A 23 -4.04 8.69 -24.03
N ARG A 24 -3.10 9.27 -23.27
CA ARG A 24 -2.69 10.69 -23.38
C ARG A 24 -1.63 10.90 -24.45
N ALA A 25 -0.63 10.02 -24.52
CA ALA A 25 0.45 10.06 -25.53
C ALA A 25 -0.09 9.92 -26.97
N GLU A 26 -1.22 9.20 -27.16
CA GLU A 26 -1.84 8.99 -28.48
C GLU A 26 -2.86 10.09 -28.88
N ARG A 27 -2.98 11.20 -28.13
CA ARG A 27 -3.92 12.30 -28.44
C ARG A 27 -3.23 13.56 -29.00
N PRO A 28 -3.68 14.09 -30.16
CA PRO A 28 -3.56 15.50 -30.46
C PRO A 28 -4.53 16.32 -29.59
N PHE A 29 -4.07 17.42 -29.00
CA PHE A 29 -4.87 18.32 -28.15
C PHE A 29 -6.08 18.89 -28.92
N ALA A 30 -7.29 18.66 -28.41
CA ALA A 30 -8.48 19.42 -28.75
C ALA A 30 -9.34 19.65 -27.50
N GLY A 31 -9.48 20.91 -27.10
CA GLY A 31 -10.30 21.33 -25.97
C GLY A 31 -11.77 21.47 -26.36
N ALA A 32 -12.68 21.01 -25.48
CA ALA A 32 -14.05 21.47 -25.44
C ALA A 32 -14.61 21.26 -24.02
N SER A 33 -15.02 22.37 -23.41
CA SER A 33 -15.74 22.45 -22.14
C SER A 33 -17.24 22.18 -22.36
N ALA A 34 -17.86 21.40 -21.46
CA ALA A 34 -19.31 21.26 -21.39
C ALA A 34 -19.86 21.98 -20.14
N PRO A 35 -21.01 22.67 -20.23
CA PRO A 35 -21.55 23.48 -19.13
C PRO A 35 -22.35 22.64 -18.13
N VAL A 36 -22.25 23.00 -16.85
CA VAL A 36 -22.97 22.39 -15.72
C VAL A 36 -24.32 23.09 -15.52
N ALA A 37 -25.41 22.32 -15.44
CA ALA A 37 -26.76 22.79 -15.16
C ALA A 37 -27.01 22.98 -13.65
N ALA A 38 -27.76 24.02 -13.30
CA ALA A 38 -28.11 24.39 -11.92
C ALA A 38 -29.29 23.56 -11.35
N PRO A 39 -29.31 23.29 -10.03
CA PRO A 39 -30.43 22.60 -9.37
C PRO A 39 -31.60 23.55 -9.03
N PRO A 40 -32.86 23.06 -8.97
CA PRO A 40 -34.03 23.88 -8.70
C PRO A 40 -34.29 24.10 -7.20
N SER A 41 -34.88 25.26 -6.88
CA SER A 41 -35.25 25.73 -5.55
C SER A 41 -36.47 25.00 -4.97
N ALA A 42 -36.38 24.59 -3.69
CA ALA A 42 -37.50 24.03 -2.93
C ALA A 42 -38.37 25.11 -2.27
N ALA A 43 -39.69 24.92 -2.31
CA ALA A 43 -40.72 25.78 -1.73
C ALA A 43 -40.89 25.60 -0.20
N PRO A 44 -41.42 26.59 0.53
CA PRO A 44 -41.50 26.56 1.99
C PRO A 44 -42.69 25.76 2.50
N GLN A 45 -42.47 24.86 3.47
CA GLN A 45 -43.54 24.18 4.21
C GLN A 45 -43.93 24.93 5.48
N ALA A 46 -45.24 25.01 5.69
CA ALA A 46 -45.91 25.71 6.78
C ALA A 46 -45.76 25.02 8.14
N SER A 47 -45.75 25.84 9.19
CA SER A 47 -45.67 25.48 10.61
C SER A 47 -46.99 24.90 11.16
N ALA A 48 -46.89 23.82 11.93
CA ALA A 48 -47.98 23.26 12.73
C ALA A 48 -47.85 23.68 14.23
N PRO A 49 -48.96 23.82 14.97
CA PRO A 49 -48.99 24.50 16.27
C PRO A 49 -48.55 23.62 17.44
N ALA A 50 -48.03 24.28 18.49
CA ALA A 50 -47.51 23.68 19.70
C ALA A 50 -48.59 23.06 20.60
N VAL A 51 -48.32 21.86 21.14
CA VAL A 51 -49.13 21.18 22.15
C VAL A 51 -48.48 21.34 23.53
N ALA A 52 -49.30 21.63 24.55
CA ALA A 52 -48.92 21.92 25.92
C ALA A 52 -48.29 20.72 26.68
N ALA A 53 -47.43 21.03 27.65
CA ALA A 53 -46.66 20.08 28.45
C ALA A 53 -47.52 19.21 29.39
N ALA A 54 -47.27 17.90 29.39
CA ALA A 54 -47.85 16.92 30.30
C ALA A 54 -47.07 16.84 31.64
N PRO A 55 -47.71 16.46 32.76
CA PRO A 55 -47.07 16.37 34.07
C PRO A 55 -46.06 15.21 34.17
N ALA A 56 -45.05 15.38 35.03
CA ALA A 56 -43.93 14.43 35.22
C ALA A 56 -44.40 13.00 35.53
N LEU A 57 -43.82 12.03 34.84
CA LEU A 57 -44.16 10.62 34.96
C LEU A 57 -43.51 10.01 36.20
N ALA A 58 -44.25 9.17 36.94
CA ALA A 58 -43.69 8.37 38.03
C ALA A 58 -42.51 7.49 37.53
N PRO A 59 -41.47 7.24 38.35
CA PRO A 59 -40.35 6.40 37.95
C PRO A 59 -40.79 4.99 37.55
N PHE A 60 -40.17 4.45 36.50
CA PHE A 60 -40.42 3.09 36.00
C PHE A 60 -39.83 2.01 36.92
N PHE A 61 -38.71 2.33 37.55
CA PHE A 61 -38.00 1.48 38.51
C PHE A 61 -37.47 2.33 39.65
N THR A 62 -37.46 1.80 40.86
CA THR A 62 -36.87 2.45 42.06
C THR A 62 -36.26 1.39 42.97
N ASN A 63 -35.12 1.70 43.59
CA ASN A 63 -34.44 0.86 44.59
C ASN A 63 -34.33 -0.63 44.18
N THR A 64 -33.77 -0.88 43.00
CA THR A 64 -33.63 -2.23 42.43
C THR A 64 -32.19 -2.48 41.95
N THR A 65 -31.93 -3.63 41.35
CA THR A 65 -30.62 -3.96 40.76
C THR A 65 -30.77 -4.47 39.34
N THR A 66 -29.73 -4.31 38.52
CA THR A 66 -29.69 -4.88 37.17
C THR A 66 -29.32 -6.36 37.12
N LYS A 67 -29.40 -7.07 38.26
CA LYS A 67 -29.09 -8.51 38.35
C LYS A 67 -30.04 -9.31 37.43
N PRO A 68 -31.36 -9.10 37.48
CA PRO A 68 -32.21 -9.25 36.30
C PRO A 68 -32.22 -7.94 35.49
N ALA A 69 -32.29 -8.05 34.15
CA ALA A 69 -32.51 -6.88 33.31
C ALA A 69 -33.82 -6.16 33.72
N LEU A 70 -33.75 -4.85 33.93
CA LEU A 70 -34.90 -4.04 34.30
C LEU A 70 -35.68 -3.72 33.03
N ASP A 71 -36.87 -4.31 32.91
CA ASP A 71 -37.61 -4.34 31.66
C ASP A 71 -39.02 -3.77 31.82
N LYS A 72 -39.28 -2.66 31.12
CA LYS A 72 -40.58 -1.98 31.12
C LYS A 72 -41.17 -1.97 29.73
N GLY A 73 -42.14 -2.84 29.50
CA GLY A 73 -42.99 -2.82 28.30
C GLY A 73 -44.16 -1.84 28.40
N PHE A 74 -44.59 -1.31 27.25
CA PHE A 74 -45.76 -0.47 27.07
C PHE A 74 -46.74 -1.13 26.09
N ALA A 75 -47.91 -1.55 26.58
CA ALA A 75 -49.01 -2.08 25.77
C ALA A 75 -50.32 -1.38 26.18
N PRO A 76 -50.88 -0.49 25.34
CA PRO A 76 -50.41 -0.08 24.00
C PRO A 76 -49.08 0.72 24.02
N PRO A 77 -48.41 0.91 22.86
CA PRO A 77 -47.20 1.73 22.73
C PRO A 77 -47.40 3.14 23.28
N ARG A 78 -46.34 3.72 23.85
CA ARG A 78 -46.42 4.98 24.59
C ARG A 78 -45.66 6.09 23.88
N ALA A 79 -46.31 7.25 23.78
CA ALA A 79 -45.68 8.48 23.31
C ALA A 79 -44.90 9.19 24.43
N PHE A 80 -43.71 9.67 24.11
CA PHE A 80 -42.88 10.53 24.96
C PHE A 80 -42.52 11.82 24.22
N SER A 81 -42.22 12.89 24.97
CA SER A 81 -41.80 14.14 24.33
C SER A 81 -40.35 13.99 23.82
N PRO A 82 -40.03 14.42 22.59
CA PRO A 82 -38.65 14.45 22.08
C PRO A 82 -37.72 15.31 22.95
N ASN A 83 -38.29 16.24 23.71
CA ASN A 83 -37.55 17.11 24.62
C ASN A 83 -37.40 16.51 26.02
N ASP A 84 -37.67 15.23 26.21
CA ASP A 84 -37.46 14.55 27.48
C ASP A 84 -36.15 13.73 27.46
N ASP A 85 -35.64 13.42 28.65
CA ASP A 85 -34.53 12.49 28.85
C ASP A 85 -35.01 11.31 29.68
N LEU A 86 -34.57 10.09 29.31
CA LEU A 86 -34.61 8.95 30.21
C LEU A 86 -33.43 9.04 31.18
N VAL A 87 -33.73 9.23 32.46
CA VAL A 87 -32.76 9.47 33.53
C VAL A 87 -32.67 8.25 34.43
N ILE A 88 -31.46 7.71 34.58
CA ILE A 88 -31.16 6.56 35.43
C ILE A 88 -30.18 7.03 36.51
N THR A 89 -30.58 6.93 37.77
CA THR A 89 -29.73 7.25 38.92
C THR A 89 -29.43 5.95 39.68
N GLY A 90 -28.19 5.78 40.12
CA GLY A 90 -27.78 4.58 40.84
C GLY A 90 -26.41 4.69 41.48
N VAL A 91 -25.94 3.58 42.01
CA VAL A 91 -24.61 3.45 42.62
C VAL A 91 -23.92 2.21 42.06
N ASN A 92 -22.69 2.38 41.58
CA ASN A 92 -21.80 1.27 41.31
C ASN A 92 -21.13 0.86 42.64
N THR A 93 -21.56 -0.26 43.21
CA THR A 93 -21.03 -0.79 44.48
C THR A 93 -19.80 -1.69 44.28
N SER A 94 -19.35 -1.91 43.04
CA SER A 94 -18.15 -2.68 42.71
C SER A 94 -16.88 -1.84 42.87
N PRO A 95 -15.72 -2.42 43.24
CA PRO A 95 -14.43 -1.72 43.23
C PRO A 95 -13.87 -1.44 41.82
N SER A 96 -14.55 -1.90 40.76
CA SER A 96 -14.17 -1.68 39.36
C SER A 96 -15.25 -0.90 38.59
N PRO A 97 -14.90 -0.19 37.49
CA PRO A 97 -15.89 0.47 36.64
C PRO A 97 -16.96 -0.50 36.13
N LEU A 98 -18.20 -0.04 36.12
CA LEU A 98 -19.39 -0.81 35.74
C LEU A 98 -19.94 -0.32 34.41
N ASN A 99 -20.12 -1.24 33.45
CA ASN A 99 -20.77 -0.93 32.18
C ASN A 99 -22.29 -1.09 32.31
N LEU A 100 -23.03 0.00 32.21
CA LEU A 100 -24.49 0.02 32.23
C LEU A 100 -25.03 0.24 30.82
N ALA A 101 -25.84 -0.69 30.33
CA ALA A 101 -26.45 -0.66 29.01
C ALA A 101 -27.94 -0.31 29.09
N VAL A 102 -28.40 0.44 28.09
CA VAL A 102 -29.80 0.85 27.90
C VAL A 102 -30.24 0.49 26.51
N ARG A 103 -31.38 -0.19 26.41
CA ARG A 103 -32.08 -0.50 25.16
C ARG A 103 -33.45 0.15 25.13
N ILE A 104 -33.83 0.69 23.98
CA ILE A 104 -35.14 1.29 23.73
C ILE A 104 -35.71 0.70 22.43
N ASP A 105 -36.97 0.28 22.47
CA ASP A 105 -37.69 -0.30 21.33
C ASP A 105 -38.88 0.59 20.94
N ASP A 106 -39.18 0.67 19.64
CA ASP A 106 -40.43 1.22 19.09
C ASP A 106 -41.27 0.11 18.43
N VAL A 107 -42.43 0.46 17.85
CA VAL A 107 -43.30 -0.50 17.14
C VAL A 107 -42.64 -1.20 15.94
N SER A 108 -41.54 -0.65 15.42
CA SER A 108 -40.80 -1.20 14.29
C SER A 108 -39.56 -2.00 14.71
N SER A 109 -39.21 -2.03 16.00
CA SER A 109 -38.09 -2.81 16.53
C SER A 109 -38.39 -4.31 16.52
N ARG A 110 -37.55 -5.09 15.83
CA ARG A 110 -37.68 -6.56 15.65
C ARG A 110 -36.47 -7.33 16.17
N ASN A 111 -35.29 -6.72 16.14
CA ASN A 111 -34.00 -7.29 16.54
C ASN A 111 -33.01 -6.17 16.92
N TRP A 112 -31.75 -6.55 17.22
CA TRP A 112 -30.72 -5.64 17.70
C TRP A 112 -30.27 -4.54 16.72
N THR A 113 -30.46 -4.69 15.39
CA THR A 113 -30.12 -3.62 14.42
C THR A 113 -31.22 -2.59 14.27
N THR A 114 -32.43 -2.92 14.74
CA THR A 114 -33.66 -2.14 14.57
C THR A 114 -34.12 -1.46 15.87
N ASN A 115 -33.35 -1.56 16.95
CA ASN A 115 -33.58 -0.89 18.22
C ASN A 115 -32.42 0.06 18.59
N PHE A 116 -32.63 0.92 19.57
CA PHE A 116 -31.59 1.80 20.08
C PHE A 116 -30.87 1.09 21.23
N ASN A 117 -29.54 1.10 21.21
CA ASN A 117 -28.70 0.63 22.32
C ASN A 117 -27.61 1.64 22.60
N THR A 118 -27.37 1.91 23.88
CA THR A 118 -26.22 2.68 24.35
C THR A 118 -25.68 2.06 25.62
N ASN A 119 -24.39 2.21 25.87
CA ASN A 119 -23.78 1.81 27.14
C ASN A 119 -22.83 2.88 27.65
N GLN A 120 -22.63 2.91 28.97
CA GLN A 120 -21.74 3.86 29.63
C GLN A 120 -21.04 3.20 30.82
N ASN A 121 -19.74 3.48 30.97
CA ASN A 121 -18.96 3.03 32.11
C ASN A 121 -19.06 4.03 33.27
N PHE A 122 -19.34 3.53 34.47
CA PHE A 122 -19.40 4.33 35.70
C PHE A 122 -18.37 3.82 36.71
N PRO A 123 -17.48 4.68 37.26
CA PRO A 123 -16.55 4.29 38.31
C PRO A 123 -17.29 3.88 39.61
N PRO A 124 -16.61 3.28 40.60
CA PRO A 124 -17.20 3.00 41.90
C PRO A 124 -17.81 4.27 42.53
N GLY A 125 -19.05 4.20 43.00
CA GLY A 125 -19.79 5.33 43.57
C GLY A 125 -21.09 5.69 42.84
N PRO A 126 -21.75 6.80 43.24
CA PRO A 126 -23.03 7.22 42.68
C PRO A 126 -22.88 7.72 41.23
N PHE A 127 -23.89 7.48 40.41
CA PHE A 127 -23.94 7.89 39.01
C PHE A 127 -25.32 8.37 38.57
N VAL A 128 -25.33 9.14 37.49
CA VAL A 128 -26.52 9.52 36.74
C VAL A 128 -26.25 9.35 35.24
N MET A 129 -27.06 8.52 34.58
CA MET A 129 -27.10 8.37 33.12
C MET A 129 -28.31 9.13 32.58
N ARG A 130 -28.14 9.91 31.51
CA ARG A 130 -29.24 10.58 30.80
C ARG A 130 -29.20 10.16 29.34
N VAL A 131 -30.30 9.61 28.84
CA VAL A 131 -30.49 9.24 27.44
C VAL A 131 -31.52 10.19 26.83
N PRO A 132 -31.10 11.14 25.98
CA PRO A 132 -32.01 12.06 25.31
C PRO A 132 -32.97 11.30 24.40
N LEU A 133 -34.26 11.59 24.48
CA LEU A 133 -35.25 10.97 23.59
C LEU A 133 -35.39 11.70 22.25
N ASN A 134 -34.63 12.78 22.00
CA ASN A 134 -34.51 13.36 20.66
C ASN A 134 -33.48 12.57 19.85
N SER A 135 -33.93 12.01 18.73
CA SER A 135 -33.06 11.30 17.78
C SER A 135 -32.38 10.08 18.41
N LEU A 136 -33.13 8.99 18.56
CA LEU A 136 -32.63 7.68 18.97
C LEU A 136 -32.30 6.83 17.72
N PRO A 137 -31.07 6.85 17.17
CA PRO A 137 -30.72 6.08 16.00
C PRO A 137 -30.55 4.59 16.33
N THR A 138 -31.04 3.75 15.43
CA THR A 138 -30.75 2.33 15.42
C THR A 138 -29.41 2.08 14.69
N PRO A 139 -28.75 0.93 14.89
CA PRO A 139 -27.52 0.58 14.18
C PRO A 139 -27.60 0.63 12.65
N GLU A 140 -28.79 0.47 12.06
CA GLU A 140 -29.03 0.58 10.61
C GLU A 140 -29.35 2.02 10.13
N GLY A 141 -29.27 3.01 11.03
CA GLY A 141 -29.44 4.44 10.69
C GLY A 141 -30.87 4.96 10.70
N ARG A 142 -31.85 4.13 11.09
CA ARG A 142 -33.25 4.53 11.29
C ARG A 142 -33.41 5.25 12.63
N LEU A 143 -34.22 6.30 12.72
CA LEU A 143 -34.59 6.88 14.01
C LEU A 143 -35.80 6.13 14.60
N LEU A 144 -35.76 5.82 15.90
CA LEU A 144 -36.93 5.29 16.59
C LEU A 144 -38.04 6.35 16.65
N ASP A 145 -39.29 5.91 16.51
CA ASP A 145 -40.46 6.76 16.72
C ASP A 145 -40.74 6.91 18.21
N VAL A 146 -40.31 8.05 18.77
CA VAL A 146 -40.52 8.41 20.17
C VAL A 146 -42.01 8.55 20.54
N ASN A 147 -42.91 8.67 19.56
CA ASN A 147 -44.36 8.70 19.79
C ASN A 147 -44.96 7.29 19.93
N ALA A 148 -44.19 6.23 19.65
CA ALA A 148 -44.66 4.85 19.63
C ALA A 148 -43.65 3.88 20.27
N LEU A 149 -43.06 4.28 21.41
CA LEU A 149 -42.12 3.42 22.14
C LEU A 149 -42.82 2.25 22.81
N THR A 150 -42.27 1.06 22.66
CA THR A 150 -42.84 -0.20 23.17
C THR A 150 -42.10 -0.73 24.39
N ARG A 151 -40.84 -0.33 24.61
CA ARG A 151 -40.04 -0.90 25.70
C ARG A 151 -38.84 -0.03 26.13
N PHE A 152 -38.54 -0.07 27.43
CA PHE A 152 -37.25 0.33 27.99
C PHE A 152 -36.60 -0.83 28.72
N ILE A 153 -35.32 -1.10 28.45
CA ILE A 153 -34.54 -2.13 29.14
C ILE A 153 -33.23 -1.53 29.65
N VAL A 154 -32.92 -1.71 30.94
CA VAL A 154 -31.66 -1.30 31.57
C VAL A 154 -30.98 -2.52 32.18
N PHE A 155 -29.74 -2.79 31.80
CA PHE A 155 -29.03 -4.00 32.23
C PHE A 155 -27.52 -3.81 32.29
N THR A 156 -26.85 -4.73 32.99
CA THR A 156 -25.40 -4.90 32.99
C THR A 156 -25.08 -6.19 32.25
N GLU A 157 -23.92 -6.28 31.59
CA GLU A 157 -23.55 -7.46 30.80
C GLU A 157 -23.56 -8.76 31.61
N GLU A 158 -23.83 -9.89 30.95
CA GLU A 158 -23.89 -11.19 31.60
C GLU A 158 -22.53 -11.56 32.21
N GLY A 159 -22.51 -11.80 33.53
CA GLY A 159 -21.28 -12.05 34.30
C GLY A 159 -20.65 -10.81 34.95
N ALA A 160 -21.14 -9.59 34.67
CA ALA A 160 -20.71 -8.37 35.34
C ALA A 160 -21.42 -8.16 36.70
N PRO A 161 -20.81 -7.42 37.67
CA PRO A 161 -21.50 -7.04 38.91
C PRO A 161 -22.76 -6.22 38.60
N PRO A 162 -23.90 -6.44 39.28
CA PRO A 162 -25.11 -5.67 39.02
C PRO A 162 -24.98 -4.23 39.52
N ALA A 163 -25.58 -3.28 38.80
CA ALA A 163 -25.76 -1.91 39.24
C ALA A 163 -26.84 -1.86 40.32
N GLN A 164 -26.64 -1.07 41.38
CA GLN A 164 -27.74 -0.65 42.24
C GLN A 164 -28.41 0.57 41.60
N ILE A 165 -29.71 0.48 41.31
CA ILE A 165 -30.49 1.50 40.62
C ILE A 165 -31.45 2.16 41.62
N ASP A 166 -31.21 3.42 41.91
CA ASP A 166 -32.06 4.24 42.78
C ASP A 166 -33.34 4.62 42.07
N SER A 167 -33.26 5.03 40.79
CA SER A 167 -34.44 5.27 39.96
C SER A 167 -34.17 5.25 38.45
N VAL A 168 -35.20 4.90 37.68
CA VAL A 168 -35.27 5.13 36.23
C VAL A 168 -36.55 5.89 35.93
N ARG A 169 -36.46 7.08 35.34
CA ARG A 169 -37.63 7.93 35.07
C ARG A 169 -37.43 8.79 33.84
N VAL A 170 -38.51 9.28 33.26
CA VAL A 170 -38.45 10.29 32.18
C VAL A 170 -38.66 11.66 32.80
N GLU A 171 -37.73 12.58 32.53
CA GLU A 171 -37.80 13.97 32.98
C GLU A 171 -37.83 14.91 31.77
N PRO A 172 -38.58 16.03 31.81
CA PRO A 172 -38.40 17.10 30.83
C PRO A 172 -36.94 17.54 30.85
N ARG A 173 -36.30 17.59 29.67
CA ARG A 173 -34.91 18.06 29.56
C ARG A 173 -34.87 19.48 30.11
N GLN A 174 -34.18 19.66 31.24
CA GLN A 174 -33.97 20.99 31.77
C GLN A 174 -33.28 21.80 30.67
N LYS A 175 -33.90 22.91 30.24
CA LYS A 175 -33.20 23.93 29.48
C LYS A 175 -31.99 24.30 30.34
N GLN A 176 -30.79 23.87 29.93
CA GLN A 176 -29.56 24.45 30.47
C GLN A 176 -29.77 25.95 30.38
N GLY A 177 -29.83 26.59 31.55
CA GLY A 177 -30.07 28.01 31.66
C GLY A 177 -29.13 28.71 30.71
N ALA A 178 -29.68 29.67 29.99
CA ALA A 178 -28.90 30.68 29.33
C ALA A 178 -27.90 31.22 30.36
N LEU A 179 -26.65 30.78 30.25
CA LEU A 179 -25.55 31.59 30.74
C LEU A 179 -25.67 32.90 29.97
N SER A 180 -25.94 33.97 30.72
CA SER A 180 -25.95 35.34 30.23
C SER A 180 -24.79 35.57 29.25
N PRO A 181 -24.97 36.43 28.23
CA PRO A 181 -23.86 36.80 27.36
C PRO A 181 -22.81 37.48 28.24
N ALA A 182 -21.75 36.73 28.58
CA ALA A 182 -20.51 37.35 29.01
C ALA A 182 -20.03 38.23 27.85
N PRO A 183 -19.49 39.42 28.14
CA PRO A 183 -19.13 40.38 27.11
C PRO A 183 -18.17 39.71 26.11
N SER A 184 -18.33 40.09 24.85
CA SER A 184 -17.43 39.78 23.75
C SER A 184 -16.01 40.32 24.05
N THR A 185 -15.26 39.63 24.90
CA THR A 185 -13.85 39.87 25.19
C THR A 185 -13.26 38.62 25.85
N THR A 186 -12.22 38.05 25.21
CA THR A 186 -11.32 36.96 25.64
C THR A 186 -11.60 35.53 25.15
N THR A 187 -11.13 35.25 23.93
CA THR A 187 -10.81 33.95 23.32
C THR A 187 -9.65 33.21 24.02
N ALA A 188 -9.61 33.09 25.35
CA ALA A 188 -8.40 32.60 26.05
C ALA A 188 -8.57 31.61 27.21
N ALA A 189 -9.77 31.29 27.69
CA ALA A 189 -9.88 30.61 28.99
C ALA A 189 -9.45 29.11 29.01
N ASN A 190 -9.55 28.37 27.90
CA ASN A 190 -9.18 26.94 27.83
C ASN A 190 -8.31 26.61 26.60
N ALA A 191 -7.44 27.54 26.20
CA ALA A 191 -6.47 27.28 25.13
C ALA A 191 -5.35 26.37 25.64
N VAL A 192 -5.08 25.28 24.92
CA VAL A 192 -3.97 24.37 25.19
C VAL A 192 -2.66 25.08 24.90
N LYS A 193 -1.73 25.04 25.86
CA LYS A 193 -0.40 25.67 25.71
C LYS A 193 0.63 24.66 25.25
N ASN A 194 1.65 25.13 24.53
CA ASN A 194 2.83 24.32 24.22
C ASN A 194 3.50 23.89 25.54
N GLY A 195 3.96 22.64 25.58
CA GLY A 195 4.50 21.97 26.77
C GLY A 195 3.44 21.39 27.71
N GLN A 196 2.14 21.55 27.43
CA GLN A 196 1.09 20.94 28.26
C GLN A 196 1.11 19.42 28.11
N ILE A 197 1.07 18.70 29.24
CA ILE A 197 1.26 17.24 29.33
C ILE A 197 0.01 16.57 29.94
N TRP A 198 -0.36 15.40 29.44
CA TRP A 198 -1.38 14.50 29.95
C TRP A 198 -0.90 13.04 29.94
N LEU A 199 -1.61 12.18 30.68
CA LEU A 199 -1.45 10.72 30.66
C LEU A 199 0.00 10.21 30.85
N ALA A 200 0.83 10.96 31.59
CA ALA A 200 2.20 10.57 31.86
C ALA A 200 2.25 9.27 32.69
N GLY A 201 2.99 8.28 32.21
CA GLY A 201 3.09 6.95 32.85
C GLY A 201 1.85 6.06 32.69
N ALA A 202 0.81 6.50 31.96
CA ALA A 202 -0.43 5.76 31.80
C ALA A 202 -0.20 4.46 31.03
N ARG A 203 -0.97 3.43 31.39
CA ARG A 203 -1.06 2.18 30.61
C ARG A 203 -2.17 2.30 29.59
N LEU A 204 -1.94 1.73 28.41
CA LEU A 204 -2.96 1.68 27.38
C LEU A 204 -4.01 0.57 27.68
N THR A 205 -5.27 0.73 27.31
CA THR A 205 -5.90 1.94 26.71
C THR A 205 -6.00 3.09 27.71
N ALA A 206 -5.60 4.30 27.30
CA ALA A 206 -5.60 5.50 28.14
C ALA A 206 -6.44 6.62 27.50
N SER A 207 -7.18 7.38 28.31
CA SER A 207 -8.04 8.46 27.84
C SER A 207 -7.91 9.72 28.69
N GLN A 208 -7.81 10.87 28.03
CA GLN A 208 -7.92 12.18 28.65
C GLN A 208 -9.29 12.78 28.29
N ASP A 209 -10.14 12.92 29.30
CA ASP A 209 -11.41 13.63 29.20
C ASP A 209 -11.23 15.10 29.62
N PHE A 210 -11.82 16.01 28.86
CA PHE A 210 -11.83 17.43 29.18
C PHE A 210 -13.23 17.83 29.66
N SER A 211 -13.36 18.04 30.96
CA SER A 211 -14.63 18.40 31.62
C SER A 211 -15.21 19.71 31.06
N ALA A 212 -14.35 20.65 30.68
CA ALA A 212 -14.66 21.74 29.76
C ALA A 212 -13.87 21.51 28.46
N PRO A 213 -14.50 21.57 27.27
CA PRO A 213 -13.78 21.42 26.02
C PRO A 213 -12.63 22.42 25.90
N VAL A 214 -11.52 21.95 25.35
CA VAL A 214 -10.30 22.73 25.17
C VAL A 214 -10.10 23.10 23.70
N SER A 215 -9.37 24.18 23.48
CA SER A 215 -9.03 24.66 22.13
C SER A 215 -7.56 24.38 21.82
N PHE A 216 -7.31 23.75 20.68
CA PHE A 216 -5.97 23.57 20.10
C PHE A 216 -5.75 24.60 18.98
N ASP A 217 -4.54 25.13 18.91
CA ASP A 217 -4.12 26.01 17.82
C ASP A 217 -3.76 25.20 16.56
N ALA A 218 -3.98 25.80 15.38
CA ALA A 218 -3.67 25.17 14.10
C ALA A 218 -2.20 24.80 13.92
N SER A 219 -1.32 25.61 14.52
CA SER A 219 0.14 25.49 14.45
C SER A 219 0.71 24.48 15.44
N GLN A 220 -0.13 23.83 16.24
CA GLN A 220 0.29 22.85 17.24
C GLN A 220 0.32 21.43 16.68
N ASP A 221 1.19 20.62 17.28
CA ASP A 221 1.17 19.17 17.14
C ASP A 221 0.76 18.52 18.46
N LEU A 222 -0.10 17.50 18.38
CA LEU A 222 -0.34 16.56 19.47
C LEU A 222 0.66 15.41 19.35
N VAL A 223 1.46 15.20 20.40
CA VAL A 223 2.54 14.21 20.43
C VAL A 223 2.25 13.16 21.49
N VAL A 224 2.21 11.90 21.07
CA VAL A 224 2.06 10.73 21.95
C VAL A 224 3.40 10.01 22.00
N ALA A 225 4.04 9.97 23.17
CA ALA A 225 5.35 9.33 23.35
C ALA A 225 5.26 8.18 24.35
N GLY A 226 6.03 7.12 24.11
CA GLY A 226 6.07 5.95 24.99
C GLY A 226 7.18 4.98 24.61
N THR A 227 7.15 3.80 25.23
CA THR A 227 8.07 2.70 24.92
C THR A 227 7.27 1.44 24.61
N ASN A 228 7.58 0.83 23.48
CA ASN A 228 7.15 -0.52 23.15
C ASN A 228 8.12 -1.52 23.81
N ASP A 229 7.76 -1.99 24.99
CA ASP A 229 8.53 -3.01 25.73
C ASP A 229 8.25 -4.42 25.22
N THR A 230 7.39 -4.57 24.22
CA THR A 230 7.09 -5.87 23.62
C THR A 230 8.22 -6.21 22.64
N GLY A 231 8.65 -7.47 22.61
CA GLY A 231 9.71 -7.92 21.70
C GLY A 231 9.33 -7.92 20.20
N LYS A 232 8.20 -7.30 19.83
CA LYS A 232 7.63 -7.26 18.48
C LYS A 232 7.05 -5.87 18.16
N PRO A 233 6.79 -5.53 16.88
CA PRO A 233 6.08 -4.30 16.56
C PRO A 233 4.65 -4.27 17.16
N ILE A 234 4.15 -3.07 17.47
CA ILE A 234 2.79 -2.81 17.98
C ILE A 234 2.08 -1.77 17.11
N THR A 235 0.76 -1.84 17.01
CA THR A 235 -0.03 -0.78 16.35
C THR A 235 -0.78 0.05 17.38
N LEU A 236 -0.51 1.34 17.39
CA LEU A 236 -1.21 2.32 18.23
C LEU A 236 -2.31 3.01 17.44
N PHE A 237 -3.41 3.29 18.13
CA PHE A 237 -4.55 4.06 17.63
C PHE A 237 -4.70 5.33 18.46
N LEU A 238 -4.72 6.48 17.81
CA LEU A 238 -5.04 7.78 18.37
C LEU A 238 -6.45 8.19 17.93
N ARG A 239 -7.31 8.49 18.90
CA ARG A 239 -8.65 9.02 18.69
C ARG A 239 -8.76 10.41 19.33
N VAL A 240 -9.32 11.36 18.59
CA VAL A 240 -9.63 12.71 19.09
C VAL A 240 -11.10 13.02 18.81
N ASP A 241 -11.83 13.36 19.86
CA ASP A 241 -13.25 13.71 19.81
C ASP A 241 -13.44 15.21 20.12
N ASP A 242 -14.26 15.87 19.33
CA ASP A 242 -14.86 17.16 19.66
C ASP A 242 -16.26 16.99 20.27
N VAL A 243 -16.87 18.10 20.64
CA VAL A 243 -18.26 18.13 21.14
C VAL A 243 -19.27 17.48 20.20
N ASN A 244 -19.04 17.51 18.88
CA ASN A 244 -19.94 16.99 17.85
C ASN A 244 -19.70 15.51 17.54
N SER A 245 -18.60 14.94 18.03
CA SER A 245 -18.23 13.55 17.81
C SER A 245 -19.20 12.60 18.49
N THR A 246 -19.89 11.77 17.71
CA THR A 246 -20.91 10.79 18.14
C THR A 246 -20.58 9.35 17.75
N ASN A 247 -19.84 9.13 16.67
CA ASN A 247 -19.48 7.80 16.16
C ASN A 247 -18.08 7.80 15.52
N TRP A 248 -17.70 6.67 14.91
CA TRP A 248 -16.42 6.51 14.23
C TRP A 248 -16.19 7.54 13.11
N TYR A 249 -17.23 7.85 12.32
CA TYR A 249 -17.14 8.73 11.17
C TYR A 249 -17.04 10.22 11.51
N SER A 250 -17.40 10.59 12.74
CA SER A 250 -17.41 11.98 13.21
C SER A 250 -16.21 12.38 14.07
N ARG A 251 -15.21 11.49 14.22
CA ARG A 251 -14.03 11.71 15.08
C ARG A 251 -12.74 11.49 14.31
N VAL A 252 -11.63 12.03 14.80
CA VAL A 252 -10.31 11.73 14.24
C VAL A 252 -9.90 10.34 14.68
N ASN A 253 -9.40 9.53 13.75
CA ASN A 253 -8.78 8.26 14.04
C ASN A 253 -7.49 8.15 13.23
N ALA A 254 -6.35 8.06 13.92
CA ALA A 254 -5.05 7.85 13.34
C ALA A 254 -4.45 6.55 13.89
N SER A 255 -3.64 5.86 13.09
CA SER A 255 -2.91 4.68 13.55
C SER A 255 -1.50 4.64 13.01
N ALA A 256 -0.60 4.05 13.79
CA ALA A 256 0.78 3.86 13.42
C ALA A 256 1.36 2.62 14.09
N THR A 257 2.19 1.88 13.36
CA THR A 257 2.93 0.72 13.84
C THR A 257 4.35 1.13 14.23
N PHE A 258 4.81 0.68 15.40
CA PHE A 258 6.10 1.03 15.97
C PHE A 258 6.90 -0.22 16.36
N PRO A 259 8.22 -0.26 16.10
CA PRO A 259 9.09 -1.36 16.53
C PRO A 259 9.28 -1.39 18.06
N PRO A 260 9.94 -2.45 18.59
CA PRO A 260 10.38 -2.48 19.98
C PRO A 260 11.30 -1.30 20.32
N GLY A 261 11.07 -0.65 21.47
CA GLY A 261 11.81 0.52 21.93
C GLY A 261 10.97 1.81 22.00
N PRO A 262 11.61 2.98 22.14
CA PRO A 262 10.91 4.26 22.21
C PRO A 262 10.13 4.56 20.93
N PHE A 263 8.95 5.16 21.05
CA PHE A 263 8.14 5.60 19.93
C PHE A 263 7.59 7.02 20.13
N VAL A 264 7.30 7.67 19.01
CA VAL A 264 6.61 8.96 18.95
C VAL A 264 5.55 8.89 17.85
N LEU A 265 4.28 9.07 18.22
CA LEU A 265 3.18 9.29 17.31
C LEU A 265 2.81 10.77 17.32
N ARG A 266 3.06 11.45 16.20
CA ARG A 266 2.76 12.87 16.01
C ARG A 266 1.51 13.07 15.17
N SER A 267 0.63 13.94 15.61
CA SER A 267 -0.61 14.29 14.92
C SER A 267 -0.76 15.81 14.83
N PRO A 268 -0.48 16.41 13.65
CA PRO A 268 -0.69 17.84 13.44
C PRO A 268 -2.16 18.22 13.64
N VAL A 269 -2.43 19.23 14.46
CA VAL A 269 -3.82 19.67 14.71
C VAL A 269 -4.47 20.19 13.43
N SER A 270 -3.68 20.78 12.53
CA SER A 270 -4.14 21.22 11.21
C SER A 270 -4.61 20.09 10.30
N SER A 271 -4.28 18.82 10.56
CA SER A 271 -4.65 17.68 9.73
C SER A 271 -5.83 16.86 10.27
N TRP A 272 -6.46 17.30 11.37
CA TRP A 272 -7.57 16.61 12.01
C TRP A 272 -8.84 16.62 11.15
N VAL A 273 -9.01 15.55 10.38
CA VAL A 273 -10.16 15.25 9.52
C VAL A 273 -10.77 13.92 9.97
N THR A 274 -12.09 13.83 9.96
CA THR A 274 -12.84 12.62 10.31
C THR A 274 -12.97 11.68 9.11
N PRO A 275 -13.30 10.39 9.28
CA PRO A 275 -13.58 9.50 8.16
C PRO A 275 -14.71 9.97 7.23
N SER A 276 -15.62 10.82 7.70
CA SER A 276 -16.63 11.48 6.85
C SER A 276 -16.09 12.67 6.05
N LYS A 277 -14.76 12.88 6.04
CA LYS A 277 -14.06 13.99 5.39
C LYS A 277 -14.40 15.38 5.96
N ALA A 278 -14.91 15.44 7.19
CA ALA A 278 -15.19 16.70 7.88
C ALA A 278 -14.01 17.12 8.76
N ARG A 279 -13.78 18.42 8.92
CA ARG A 279 -12.82 18.93 9.90
C ARG A 279 -13.34 18.71 11.32
N LEU A 280 -12.46 18.25 12.20
CA LEU A 280 -12.76 18.23 13.63
C LEU A 280 -12.81 19.67 14.16
N ASP A 281 -13.78 20.01 15.01
CA ASP A 281 -13.79 21.29 15.73
C ASP A 281 -12.71 21.30 16.82
N ARG A 282 -11.49 21.68 16.41
CA ARG A 282 -10.32 21.81 17.28
C ARG A 282 -10.48 22.84 18.40
N THR A 283 -11.49 23.71 18.32
CA THR A 283 -11.76 24.71 19.37
C THR A 283 -12.57 24.15 20.53
N ARG A 284 -13.16 22.95 20.33
CA ARG A 284 -14.05 22.29 21.29
C ARG A 284 -13.74 20.80 21.41
N VAL A 285 -12.47 20.46 21.59
CA VAL A 285 -12.03 19.08 21.83
C VAL A 285 -12.44 18.64 23.22
N LYS A 286 -13.15 17.51 23.32
CA LYS A 286 -13.68 16.97 24.58
C LYS A 286 -12.91 15.75 25.09
N ARG A 287 -12.24 15.00 24.21
CA ARG A 287 -11.58 13.74 24.58
C ARG A 287 -10.44 13.38 23.65
N ILE A 288 -9.38 12.81 24.22
CA ILE A 288 -8.29 12.12 23.51
C ILE A 288 -8.21 10.69 24.06
N VAL A 289 -8.08 9.70 23.18
CA VAL A 289 -7.88 8.29 23.55
C VAL A 289 -6.71 7.73 22.78
N VAL A 290 -5.84 7.00 23.48
CA VAL A 290 -4.78 6.19 22.87
C VAL A 290 -5.01 4.74 23.26
N SER A 291 -5.01 3.85 22.28
CA SER A 291 -5.21 2.41 22.47
C SER A 291 -4.27 1.60 21.58
N HIS A 292 -4.20 0.30 21.81
CA HIS A 292 -3.53 -0.68 20.93
C HIS A 292 -4.45 -1.89 20.73
N GLY A 293 -4.05 -2.83 19.86
CA GLY A 293 -4.82 -4.03 19.59
C GLY A 293 -4.89 -5.01 20.78
N ASP A 294 -5.96 -5.81 20.84
CA ASP A 294 -6.15 -6.82 21.88
C ASP A 294 -4.99 -7.83 21.93
N GLY A 295 -4.46 -8.11 23.14
CA GLY A 295 -3.45 -9.16 23.37
C GLY A 295 -1.98 -8.73 23.20
N GLU A 296 -1.68 -7.45 23.01
CA GLU A 296 -0.30 -6.97 22.78
C GLU A 296 0.53 -6.66 24.05
N GLY A 297 0.01 -6.93 25.26
CA GLY A 297 0.71 -6.66 26.52
C GLY A 297 0.65 -5.18 26.96
N PRO A 298 1.10 -4.83 28.18
CA PRO A 298 0.93 -3.48 28.72
C PRO A 298 1.94 -2.49 28.12
N ILE A 299 1.48 -1.59 27.25
CA ILE A 299 2.28 -0.45 26.76
C ILE A 299 2.18 0.71 27.75
N ARG A 300 3.31 1.35 28.05
CA ARG A 300 3.38 2.55 28.89
C ARG A 300 3.62 3.78 28.05
N LEU A 301 2.77 4.79 28.25
CA LEU A 301 3.01 6.13 27.75
C LEU A 301 4.05 6.83 28.62
N THR A 302 5.02 7.47 27.98
CA THR A 302 5.85 8.49 28.63
C THR A 302 4.96 9.68 28.94
N ASN A 303 4.23 10.19 27.93
CA ASN A 303 3.20 11.23 28.04
C ASN A 303 2.42 11.40 26.72
N ILE A 304 1.36 12.19 26.79
CA ILE A 304 0.83 12.94 25.64
C ILE A 304 1.13 14.41 25.91
N HIS A 305 1.67 15.15 24.94
CA HIS A 305 1.90 16.57 25.09
C HIS A 305 1.62 17.34 23.81
N VAL A 306 1.61 18.66 23.93
CA VAL A 306 1.46 19.58 22.79
C VAL A 306 2.72 20.40 22.63
N GLU A 307 3.16 20.61 21.40
CA GLU A 307 4.29 21.48 21.09
C GLU A 307 4.01 22.38 19.89
N ALA A 308 4.86 23.40 19.73
CA ALA A 308 4.81 24.25 18.55
C ALA A 308 5.21 23.41 17.33
N GLY A 309 4.34 23.35 16.33
CA GLY A 309 4.59 22.61 15.10
C GLY A 309 5.43 23.39 14.08
N SER A 310 5.61 24.71 14.24
CA SER A 310 6.31 25.56 13.26
C SER A 310 7.84 25.42 13.34
N PRO A 311 8.52 25.02 12.25
CA PRO A 311 9.98 25.06 12.16
C PRO A 311 10.54 26.44 11.79
N VAL A 312 9.68 27.40 11.41
CA VAL A 312 10.09 28.65 10.78
C VAL A 312 10.57 29.67 11.83
N PRO A 313 11.80 30.21 11.72
CA PRO A 313 12.28 31.29 12.57
C PRO A 313 11.44 32.58 12.43
N PRO A 314 11.29 33.39 13.50
CA PRO A 314 10.41 34.56 13.48
C PRO A 314 10.75 35.65 12.44
N ASP A 315 12.02 35.73 12.04
CA ASP A 315 12.55 36.71 11.08
C ASP A 315 12.55 36.21 9.63
N ALA A 316 12.24 34.93 9.39
CA ALA A 316 12.03 34.35 8.08
C ALA A 316 10.57 34.53 7.60
N LEU A 317 10.35 34.41 6.29
CA LEU A 317 9.03 34.23 5.69
C LEU A 317 9.01 32.87 5.00
N ALA A 318 8.04 32.03 5.34
CA ALA A 318 7.84 30.74 4.70
C ALA A 318 6.47 30.71 4.00
N LEU A 319 6.45 30.26 2.75
CA LEU A 319 5.29 30.20 1.87
C LEU A 319 5.04 28.75 1.46
N ARG A 320 3.81 28.27 1.65
CA ARG A 320 3.34 26.96 1.22
C ARG A 320 2.42 27.11 0.02
N PHE A 321 2.78 26.51 -1.11
CA PHE A 321 2.01 26.56 -2.35
C PHE A 321 0.97 25.44 -2.36
N ALA A 322 -0.23 25.70 -1.87
CA ALA A 322 -1.21 24.66 -1.60
C ALA A 322 -2.36 24.64 -2.62
N PRO A 323 -2.86 23.44 -3.00
CA PRO A 323 -4.07 23.29 -3.81
C PRO A 323 -5.32 23.98 -3.25
N ASN A 324 -5.41 24.06 -1.91
CA ASN A 324 -6.51 24.67 -1.18
C ASN A 324 -6.02 25.11 0.21
N ALA A 325 -6.84 25.91 0.91
CA ALA A 325 -6.52 26.44 2.24
C ALA A 325 -6.49 25.38 3.35
N ASP A 326 -6.90 24.15 3.03
CA ASP A 326 -6.97 23.02 3.96
C ASP A 326 -5.61 22.34 4.17
N ILE A 327 -4.70 22.39 3.19
CA ILE A 327 -3.38 21.77 3.28
C ILE A 327 -2.40 22.78 3.89
N GLN A 328 -2.28 22.77 5.23
CA GLN A 328 -1.47 23.73 5.98
C GLN A 328 -0.23 23.08 6.60
N VAL A 329 0.90 23.78 6.50
CA VAL A 329 2.14 23.47 7.24
C VAL A 329 2.32 24.55 8.32
N PRO A 330 2.47 24.17 9.59
CA PRO A 330 2.67 25.15 10.67
C PRO A 330 3.82 26.11 10.37
N GLY A 331 3.57 27.42 10.54
CA GLY A 331 4.57 28.47 10.27
C GLY A 331 4.62 28.97 8.83
N PHE A 332 3.93 28.32 7.89
CA PHE A 332 3.90 28.73 6.49
C PHE A 332 2.64 29.51 6.16
N GLU A 333 2.80 30.61 5.44
CA GLU A 333 1.70 31.32 4.80
C GLU A 333 1.25 30.56 3.55
N THR A 334 -0.05 30.34 3.38
CA THR A 334 -0.58 29.59 2.23
C THR A 334 -0.72 30.49 1.00
N VAL A 335 -0.08 30.11 -0.09
CA VAL A 335 -0.25 30.67 -1.44
C VAL A 335 -1.22 29.76 -2.19
N LEU A 336 -2.36 30.33 -2.62
CA LEU A 336 -3.41 29.63 -3.37
C LEU A 336 -3.25 29.81 -4.89
N PRO A 337 -3.93 29.00 -5.72
CA PRO A 337 -3.79 29.05 -7.18
C PRO A 337 -4.03 30.44 -7.80
N ASN A 338 -4.85 31.27 -7.18
CA ASN A 338 -5.23 32.61 -7.63
C ASN A 338 -4.64 33.74 -6.76
N ASP A 339 -3.58 33.45 -6.00
CA ASP A 339 -2.92 34.43 -5.14
C ASP A 339 -2.40 35.63 -5.97
N PRO A 340 -2.64 36.88 -5.54
CA PRO A 340 -2.26 38.07 -6.30
C PRO A 340 -0.75 38.25 -6.48
N ARG A 341 0.09 37.52 -5.73
CA ARG A 341 1.55 37.50 -5.90
C ARG A 341 1.99 36.70 -7.13
N LEU A 342 1.11 35.85 -7.66
CA LEU A 342 1.35 35.08 -8.88
C LEU A 342 1.03 35.95 -10.11
N SER A 343 1.89 35.86 -11.12
CA SER A 343 1.68 36.55 -12.41
C SER A 343 0.42 36.10 -13.16
N ARG A 344 -0.05 34.88 -12.93
CA ARG A 344 -1.29 34.30 -13.46
C ARG A 344 -1.76 33.16 -12.56
N PRO A 345 -3.03 32.69 -12.70
CA PRO A 345 -3.48 31.52 -11.98
C PRO A 345 -2.61 30.29 -12.26
N ALA A 346 -2.25 29.58 -11.19
CA ALA A 346 -1.52 28.32 -11.23
C ALA A 346 -2.48 27.12 -11.29
N GLY A 347 -1.99 25.98 -11.78
CA GLY A 347 -2.65 24.70 -11.60
C GLY A 347 -2.37 24.11 -10.22
N VAL A 348 -3.08 23.03 -9.89
CA VAL A 348 -2.98 22.36 -8.59
C VAL A 348 -2.53 20.92 -8.75
N LEU A 349 -1.69 20.47 -7.82
CA LEU A 349 -1.32 19.07 -7.66
C LEU A 349 -1.49 18.66 -6.20
N VAL A 350 -2.31 17.64 -5.98
CA VAL A 350 -2.54 17.02 -4.67
C VAL A 350 -1.88 15.65 -4.70
N ARG A 351 -1.05 15.35 -3.69
CA ARG A 351 -0.40 14.05 -3.54
C ARG A 351 -0.84 13.39 -2.25
N THR A 352 -1.00 12.08 -2.30
CA THR A 352 -1.45 11.26 -1.17
C THR A 352 -0.25 10.80 -0.33
N GLN A 353 0.72 11.66 0.03
CA GLN A 353 2.07 11.16 0.41
C GLN A 353 2.85 11.94 1.50
N ASN A 354 3.47 11.13 2.37
CA ASN A 354 4.71 11.13 3.20
C ASN A 354 5.29 12.37 3.87
N ASP A 355 5.47 13.46 3.14
CA ASP A 355 6.13 14.65 3.63
C ASP A 355 5.12 15.79 3.65
N PRO A 356 4.74 16.33 4.82
CA PRO A 356 3.72 17.36 4.87
C PRO A 356 4.07 18.61 4.04
N LEU A 357 5.37 18.93 3.87
CA LEU A 357 5.80 20.05 3.04
C LEU A 357 5.62 19.75 1.54
N LEU A 358 5.80 18.50 1.13
CA LEU A 358 5.81 18.06 -0.27
C LEU A 358 4.53 17.34 -0.72
N SER A 359 3.56 17.16 0.17
CA SER A 359 2.25 16.52 -0.04
C SER A 359 1.33 17.18 -1.10
N GLY A 360 1.87 18.11 -1.90
CA GLY A 360 1.21 18.81 -2.99
C GLY A 360 1.93 20.10 -3.35
N GLY A 361 1.49 20.76 -4.41
CA GLY A 361 2.10 21.99 -4.88
C GLY A 361 1.23 22.74 -5.88
N LEU A 362 1.74 23.88 -6.33
CA LEU A 362 1.19 24.61 -7.47
C LEU A 362 2.12 24.41 -8.67
N ASN A 363 1.55 24.12 -9.84
CA ASN A 363 2.25 24.02 -11.12
C ASN A 363 1.79 25.12 -12.07
N GLY A 364 2.50 25.31 -13.18
CA GLY A 364 2.22 26.39 -14.13
C GLY A 364 2.60 27.78 -13.61
N ILE A 365 3.48 27.91 -12.61
CA ILE A 365 3.92 29.23 -12.12
C ILE A 365 5.01 29.76 -13.05
N ASP A 366 4.79 30.92 -13.68
CA ASP A 366 5.85 31.59 -14.46
C ASP A 366 6.65 32.56 -13.60
N THR A 367 5.96 33.30 -12.73
CA THR A 367 6.57 34.31 -11.87
C THR A 367 5.76 34.48 -10.59
N ILE A 368 6.46 34.57 -9.46
CA ILE A 368 5.94 35.00 -8.16
C ILE A 368 6.72 36.22 -7.65
N THR A 369 6.02 37.23 -7.14
CA THR A 369 6.59 38.46 -6.59
C THR A 369 6.25 38.63 -5.12
N ILE A 370 7.26 38.65 -4.26
CA ILE A 370 7.12 38.77 -2.81
C ILE A 370 7.67 40.13 -2.34
N PRO A 371 6.87 40.97 -1.67
CA PRO A 371 7.40 42.15 -0.98
C PRO A 371 8.36 41.76 0.14
N TRP A 372 9.53 42.40 0.19
CA TRP A 372 10.56 42.13 1.20
C TRP A 372 11.30 43.39 1.60
N THR A 373 11.21 43.74 2.89
CA THR A 373 11.83 44.96 3.46
C THR A 373 12.68 44.68 4.70
N ARG A 374 12.89 43.40 5.07
CA ARG A 374 13.62 43.03 6.29
C ARG A 374 15.14 43.15 6.16
N SER A 375 15.65 43.16 4.93
CA SER A 375 17.09 43.23 4.62
C SER A 375 17.30 43.66 3.16
N ASN A 376 18.53 44.08 2.81
CA ASN A 376 18.93 44.39 1.43
C ASN A 376 19.49 43.18 0.65
N VAL A 377 19.74 42.09 1.36
CA VAL A 377 20.19 40.79 0.83
C VAL A 377 19.33 39.73 1.51
N ALA A 378 18.91 38.70 0.78
CA ALA A 378 18.14 37.59 1.34
C ALA A 378 18.63 36.25 0.78
N THR A 379 18.56 35.22 1.60
CA THR A 379 18.69 33.82 1.17
C THR A 379 17.29 33.29 0.86
N ILE A 380 17.11 32.71 -0.32
CA ILE A 380 15.85 32.12 -0.77
C ILE A 380 16.07 30.63 -0.98
N SER A 381 15.20 29.82 -0.37
CA SER A 381 15.16 28.36 -0.57
C SER A 381 13.83 27.96 -1.21
N LEU A 382 13.91 27.16 -2.27
CA LEU A 382 12.77 26.70 -3.08
C LEU A 382 12.71 25.17 -3.08
N TRP A 383 11.53 24.60 -2.82
CA TRP A 383 11.26 23.16 -2.99
C TRP A 383 10.54 22.96 -4.31
N THR A 384 11.27 22.45 -5.31
CA THR A 384 10.88 22.50 -6.72
C THR A 384 10.60 21.14 -7.35
N GLU A 385 10.69 20.05 -6.59
CA GLU A 385 10.41 18.69 -7.05
C GLU A 385 9.02 18.23 -6.59
N ASP A 386 8.21 17.77 -7.53
CA ASP A 386 6.94 17.08 -7.26
C ASP A 386 7.24 15.60 -6.98
N GLN A 387 7.03 15.19 -5.73
CA GLN A 387 7.00 13.79 -5.32
C GLN A 387 5.68 13.16 -5.79
N GLY A 388 5.59 12.89 -7.09
CA GLY A 388 4.39 12.35 -7.73
C GLY A 388 4.29 10.84 -7.64
N GLU A 389 3.06 10.32 -7.86
CA GLU A 389 2.91 8.96 -8.39
C GLU A 389 3.71 8.88 -9.69
N TRP A 390 4.49 7.82 -9.82
CA TRP A 390 5.59 7.73 -10.76
C TRP A 390 5.14 7.66 -12.20
N GLU A 391 3.86 7.40 -12.46
CA GLU A 391 3.27 7.55 -13.80
C GLU A 391 3.17 9.02 -14.22
N TYR A 392 3.22 9.97 -13.29
CA TYR A 392 3.14 11.41 -13.55
C TYR A 392 4.42 12.15 -13.16
N PHE A 393 5.54 11.44 -13.03
CA PHE A 393 6.77 12.05 -12.57
C PHE A 393 7.23 13.14 -13.56
N PRO A 394 7.54 14.35 -13.09
CA PRO A 394 8.02 15.43 -13.95
C PRO A 394 9.26 15.07 -14.73
N HIS A 395 9.20 15.17 -16.06
CA HIS A 395 10.28 14.78 -16.98
C HIS A 395 10.74 15.96 -17.86
N SER A 396 10.79 17.16 -17.27
CA SER A 396 11.34 18.35 -17.95
C SER A 396 12.84 18.17 -18.21
N LEU A 397 13.23 18.40 -19.46
CA LEU A 397 14.63 18.30 -19.90
C LEU A 397 15.35 19.63 -19.66
N ASN A 398 14.65 20.74 -19.90
CA ASN A 398 15.16 22.09 -19.74
C ASN A 398 14.44 22.82 -18.60
N ARG A 399 15.20 23.37 -17.66
CA ARG A 399 14.66 24.18 -16.55
C ARG A 399 15.58 25.37 -16.29
N THR A 400 14.99 26.52 -16.00
CA THR A 400 15.73 27.69 -15.54
C THR A 400 14.97 28.36 -14.41
N ILE A 401 15.66 28.67 -13.32
CA ILE A 401 15.11 29.46 -12.22
C ILE A 401 15.97 30.70 -12.06
N THR A 402 15.29 31.85 -12.08
CA THR A 402 15.91 33.17 -11.94
C THR A 402 15.30 33.87 -10.75
N ILE A 403 16.11 34.44 -9.87
CA ILE A 403 15.66 35.24 -8.74
C ILE A 403 16.27 36.63 -8.86
N ASN A 404 15.43 37.67 -8.93
CA ASN A 404 15.86 39.06 -9.10
C ASN A 404 16.87 39.26 -10.26
N GLY A 405 16.65 38.55 -11.38
CA GLY A 405 17.51 38.61 -12.56
C GLY A 405 18.76 37.72 -12.52
N GLN A 406 19.09 37.12 -11.37
CA GLN A 406 20.19 36.16 -11.24
C GLN A 406 19.69 34.74 -11.53
N VAL A 407 20.33 34.03 -12.46
CA VAL A 407 20.06 32.60 -12.70
C VAL A 407 20.64 31.80 -11.53
N VAL A 408 19.77 31.13 -10.77
CA VAL A 408 20.15 30.34 -9.59
C VAL A 408 20.13 28.84 -9.86
N PHE A 409 19.43 28.42 -10.91
CA PHE A 409 19.42 27.03 -11.37
C PHE A 409 19.24 26.99 -12.89
N GLN A 410 20.00 26.13 -13.54
CA GLN A 410 19.88 25.84 -14.96
C GLN A 410 20.11 24.35 -15.21
N GLN A 411 19.20 23.74 -15.95
CA GLN A 411 19.26 22.35 -16.37
C GLN A 411 19.01 22.28 -17.87
N ASN A 412 19.81 21.47 -18.56
CA ASN A 412 19.64 21.10 -19.96
C ASN A 412 20.15 19.67 -20.11
N LEU A 413 19.22 18.70 -20.24
CA LEU A 413 19.52 17.28 -20.33
C LEU A 413 18.96 16.69 -21.61
N THR A 414 19.65 15.71 -22.17
CA THR A 414 19.05 14.76 -23.12
C THR A 414 18.13 13.78 -22.39
N PRO A 415 17.21 13.07 -23.09
CA PRO A 415 16.40 12.03 -22.48
C PRO A 415 17.21 10.96 -21.72
N GLY A 416 18.33 10.51 -22.30
CA GLY A 416 19.22 9.52 -21.66
C GLY A 416 19.85 10.06 -20.37
N GLU A 417 20.41 11.28 -20.41
CA GLU A 417 20.97 11.92 -19.22
C GLU A 417 19.91 12.15 -18.14
N TRP A 418 18.68 12.50 -18.53
CA TRP A 418 17.58 12.65 -17.58
C TRP A 418 17.23 11.31 -16.91
N VAL A 419 17.15 10.22 -17.68
CA VAL A 419 16.92 8.88 -17.12
C VAL A 419 18.04 8.50 -16.15
N ASP A 420 19.30 8.71 -16.49
CA ASP A 420 20.40 8.31 -15.62
C ASP A 420 20.53 9.21 -14.38
N GLN A 421 20.40 10.53 -14.52
CA GLN A 421 20.63 11.49 -13.44
C GLN A 421 19.42 11.71 -12.53
N VAL A 422 18.20 11.66 -13.07
CA VAL A 422 16.96 11.97 -12.33
C VAL A 422 16.19 10.69 -12.01
N TYR A 423 15.85 9.90 -13.04
CA TYR A 423 15.04 8.70 -12.83
C TYR A 423 15.80 7.65 -12.03
N LYS A 424 17.02 7.34 -12.44
CA LYS A 424 17.87 6.35 -11.76
C LYS A 424 18.58 6.92 -10.55
N ARG A 425 18.65 8.25 -10.34
CA ARG A 425 19.32 8.96 -9.21
C ARG A 425 20.00 8.05 -8.18
N ASN A 426 19.52 7.82 -6.97
CA ASN A 426 20.23 7.03 -5.97
C ASN A 426 20.19 5.50 -6.18
N LEU A 427 20.31 5.01 -7.43
CA LEU A 427 20.18 3.59 -7.79
C LEU A 427 21.10 2.69 -6.96
N TRP A 428 22.27 3.17 -6.56
CA TRP A 428 23.27 2.35 -5.85
C TRP A 428 23.26 2.55 -4.33
N LYS A 429 22.44 3.46 -3.79
CA LYS A 429 22.32 3.60 -2.34
C LYS A 429 21.66 2.36 -1.73
N GLU A 430 22.14 1.98 -0.56
CA GLU A 430 21.75 0.79 0.17
C GLU A 430 21.32 1.11 1.60
N ALA A 431 20.30 0.38 2.06
CA ALA A 431 19.88 0.39 3.46
C ALA A 431 21.03 -0.08 4.37
N MET A 432 21.10 0.47 5.59
CA MET A 432 22.16 0.24 6.60
C MET A 432 23.56 0.74 6.22
N ILE A 433 23.94 0.73 4.95
CA ILE A 433 25.26 1.16 4.49
C ILE A 433 25.30 2.67 4.28
N ASP A 434 24.37 3.22 3.50
CA ASP A 434 24.37 4.65 3.13
C ASP A 434 23.48 5.51 4.05
N GLY A 435 22.95 4.92 5.12
CA GLY A 435 22.18 5.59 6.16
C GLY A 435 20.77 5.04 6.33
N GLY A 436 19.91 5.82 6.99
CA GLY A 436 18.51 5.51 7.21
C GLY A 436 17.64 5.83 5.99
N PRO A 437 16.32 5.59 6.08
CA PRO A 437 15.38 5.92 5.01
C PRO A 437 15.44 7.40 4.56
N TRP A 438 15.82 8.32 5.46
CA TRP A 438 16.00 9.73 5.12
C TRP A 438 17.20 9.94 4.19
N GLU A 439 18.37 9.41 4.55
CA GLU A 439 19.61 9.58 3.80
C GLU A 439 19.58 8.84 2.46
N VAL A 440 18.88 7.70 2.40
CA VAL A 440 18.74 6.88 1.18
C VAL A 440 17.73 7.49 0.21
N PHE A 441 16.59 8.01 0.71
CA PHE A 441 15.50 8.51 -0.13
C PHE A 441 15.19 9.99 0.08
N ALA A 442 14.55 10.34 1.20
CA ALA A 442 13.82 11.60 1.32
C ALA A 442 14.67 12.88 1.27
N LYS A 443 15.93 12.82 1.72
CA LYS A 443 16.85 13.97 1.69
C LYS A 443 16.98 14.57 0.30
N ASP A 444 17.03 13.71 -0.72
CA ASP A 444 17.30 14.12 -2.09
C ASP A 444 16.02 14.41 -2.89
N ARG A 445 14.83 14.25 -2.28
CA ARG A 445 13.54 14.22 -2.98
C ARG A 445 12.75 15.54 -2.94
N ALA A 446 13.42 16.68 -2.84
CA ALA A 446 12.79 17.99 -2.64
C ALA A 446 13.01 18.98 -3.78
N GLY A 447 13.97 18.71 -4.67
CA GLY A 447 14.48 19.70 -5.61
C GLY A 447 14.86 21.01 -4.91
N LEU A 448 15.46 20.91 -3.72
CA LEU A 448 15.83 22.06 -2.89
C LEU A 448 16.88 22.90 -3.61
N ILE A 449 16.56 24.17 -3.84
CA ILE A 449 17.48 25.15 -4.44
C ILE A 449 17.57 26.33 -3.48
N THR A 450 18.78 26.60 -3.01
CA THR A 450 19.07 27.73 -2.11
C THR A 450 20.00 28.72 -2.78
N ALA A 451 19.66 30.01 -2.73
CA ALA A 451 20.48 31.08 -3.29
C ALA A 451 20.36 32.39 -2.50
N THR A 452 21.50 33.05 -2.31
CA THR A 452 21.58 34.39 -1.72
C THR A 452 21.58 35.44 -2.82
N VAL A 453 20.63 36.37 -2.79
CA VAL A 453 20.43 37.39 -3.84
C VAL A 453 20.23 38.79 -3.25
N PRO A 454 20.54 39.86 -3.99
CA PRO A 454 20.16 41.20 -3.61
C PRO A 454 18.64 41.40 -3.68
N VAL A 455 18.10 42.20 -2.76
CA VAL A 455 16.70 42.63 -2.78
C VAL A 455 16.60 43.86 -3.67
N ILE A 456 15.82 43.78 -4.74
CA ILE A 456 15.66 44.87 -5.73
C ILE A 456 14.28 45.50 -5.54
N ASP A 457 14.23 46.82 -5.41
CA ASP A 457 12.99 47.61 -5.22
C ASP A 457 12.07 47.10 -4.10
N GLY A 458 12.67 46.58 -3.01
CA GLY A 458 11.95 46.01 -1.88
C GLY A 458 11.16 44.74 -2.22
N LYS A 459 11.59 43.98 -3.23
CA LYS A 459 10.92 42.79 -3.73
C LYS A 459 11.89 41.64 -4.01
N ILE A 460 11.36 40.42 -3.89
CA ILE A 460 11.93 39.18 -4.41
C ILE A 460 11.03 38.71 -5.56
N VAL A 461 11.57 38.63 -6.76
CA VAL A 461 10.90 38.14 -7.97
C VAL A 461 11.54 36.81 -8.35
N VAL A 462 10.77 35.72 -8.26
CA VAL A 462 11.21 34.39 -8.68
C VAL A 462 10.52 34.06 -9.99
N GLN A 463 11.30 33.71 -11.01
CA GLN A 463 10.84 33.30 -12.33
C GLN A 463 11.21 31.84 -12.56
N LEU A 464 10.25 31.06 -13.05
CA LEU A 464 10.40 29.62 -13.28
C LEU A 464 10.12 29.34 -14.76
N GLN A 465 11.05 28.69 -15.44
CA GLN A 465 10.93 28.27 -16.83
C GLN A 465 11.17 26.77 -16.93
N SER A 466 10.33 26.07 -17.68
CA SER A 466 10.45 24.64 -17.94
C SER A 466 9.75 24.28 -19.26
N ASP A 467 10.26 23.26 -19.95
CA ASP A 467 9.87 22.89 -21.32
C ASP A 467 8.75 21.85 -21.42
N GLN A 468 8.34 21.19 -20.33
CA GLN A 468 7.35 20.11 -20.40
C GLN A 468 6.31 20.15 -19.26
N PRO A 469 4.99 20.01 -19.55
CA PRO A 469 3.97 19.68 -18.55
C PRO A 469 4.16 18.25 -18.01
N PRO A 470 3.58 17.87 -16.85
CA PRO A 470 2.61 18.61 -16.04
C PRO A 470 3.21 19.64 -15.08
N ASN A 471 4.54 19.81 -14.99
CA ASN A 471 5.21 20.55 -13.91
C ASN A 471 5.99 21.78 -14.37
N ASN A 472 5.52 22.47 -15.40
CA ASN A 472 6.10 23.75 -15.80
C ASN A 472 6.03 24.75 -14.64
N GLY A 473 7.15 25.05 -13.98
CA GLY A 473 7.17 25.95 -12.82
C GLY A 473 6.43 25.40 -11.59
N TYR A 474 6.72 24.17 -11.20
CA TYR A 474 6.23 23.60 -9.94
C TYR A 474 6.94 24.20 -8.71
N LEU A 475 6.16 24.54 -7.68
CA LEU A 475 6.65 24.84 -6.33
C LEU A 475 5.77 24.17 -5.27
N ALA A 476 6.41 23.52 -4.30
CA ALA A 476 5.76 23.06 -3.08
C ALA A 476 5.86 24.11 -1.97
N ALA A 477 7.04 24.71 -1.82
CA ALA A 477 7.34 25.67 -0.77
C ALA A 477 8.44 26.66 -1.17
N MET A 478 8.46 27.81 -0.49
CA MET A 478 9.50 28.83 -0.59
C MET A 478 9.79 29.42 0.79
N VAL A 479 11.04 29.69 1.09
CA VAL A 479 11.47 30.37 2.32
C VAL A 479 12.38 31.53 1.95
N ILE A 480 12.22 32.66 2.64
CA ILE A 480 13.04 33.87 2.52
C ILE A 480 13.60 34.21 3.89
N GLU A 481 14.92 34.25 3.99
CA GLU A 481 15.67 34.61 5.20
C GLU A 481 16.42 35.92 5.02
N PRO A 482 16.53 36.76 6.06
CA PRO A 482 17.31 37.99 5.98
C PRO A 482 18.83 37.71 5.98
N GLY A 483 19.54 38.34 5.05
CA GLY A 483 20.99 38.26 4.93
C GLY A 483 21.46 37.01 4.21
N ASN A 484 22.68 36.56 4.53
CA ASN A 484 23.26 35.32 4.04
C ASN A 484 23.19 34.28 5.18
N SER A 485 22.06 33.59 5.28
CA SER A 485 21.73 32.65 6.36
C SER A 485 21.02 31.42 5.80
N ASP A 486 21.37 30.26 6.31
CA ASP A 486 20.71 28.98 6.01
C ASP A 486 19.92 28.43 7.22
N LYS A 487 19.72 29.24 8.27
CA LYS A 487 19.15 28.79 9.54
C LYS A 487 17.70 28.31 9.43
N ALA A 488 16.86 28.98 8.65
CA ALA A 488 15.47 28.57 8.48
C ALA A 488 15.36 27.33 7.58
N VAL A 489 16.11 27.28 6.47
CA VAL A 489 16.14 26.06 5.64
C VAL A 489 16.68 24.86 6.42
N ASP A 490 17.74 25.01 7.21
CA ASP A 490 18.26 23.94 8.07
C ASP A 490 17.23 23.49 9.12
N ALA A 491 16.53 24.45 9.75
CA ALA A 491 15.47 24.14 10.71
C ALA A 491 14.30 23.38 10.07
N ILE A 492 13.93 23.74 8.83
CA ILE A 492 12.86 23.08 8.07
C ILE A 492 13.29 21.69 7.62
N GLU A 493 14.51 21.50 7.10
CA GLU A 493 15.02 20.19 6.71
C GLU A 493 15.18 19.25 7.93
N ALA A 494 15.63 19.76 9.08
CA ALA A 494 15.66 19.00 10.33
C ALA A 494 14.25 18.58 10.77
N TRP A 495 13.27 19.48 10.65
CA TRP A 495 11.86 19.22 10.93
C TRP A 495 11.24 18.18 9.99
N ARG A 496 11.59 18.21 8.70
CA ARG A 496 11.20 17.22 7.69
C ARG A 496 11.80 15.85 8.03
N ARG A 497 13.11 15.81 8.30
CA ARG A 497 13.82 14.59 8.70
C ARG A 497 13.19 13.92 9.90
N GLN A 498 12.89 14.68 10.95
CA GLN A 498 12.25 14.13 12.15
C GLN A 498 10.91 13.48 11.82
N ARG A 499 10.01 14.19 11.12
CA ARG A 499 8.68 13.68 10.78
C ARG A 499 8.73 12.48 9.86
N TYR A 500 9.66 12.48 8.90
CA TYR A 500 9.84 11.37 7.99
C TYR A 500 10.26 10.09 8.74
N LEU A 501 11.23 10.19 9.65
CA LEU A 501 11.70 9.05 10.44
C LEU A 501 10.67 8.58 11.50
N GLU A 502 9.89 9.49 12.08
CA GLU A 502 8.76 9.15 12.96
C GLU A 502 7.64 8.43 12.19
N ARG A 503 7.41 8.81 10.93
CA ARG A 503 6.39 8.20 10.06
C ARG A 503 6.79 6.82 9.55
N TRP A 504 8.07 6.63 9.25
CA TRP A 504 8.64 5.45 8.62
C TRP A 504 9.72 4.77 9.49
N PRO A 505 9.36 4.30 10.70
CA PRO A 505 10.28 3.56 11.52
C PRO A 505 10.72 2.27 10.83
N VAL A 506 12.02 1.98 10.95
CA VAL A 506 12.61 0.72 10.52
C VAL A 506 12.35 -0.33 11.59
N GLN A 507 11.71 -1.43 11.21
CA GLN A 507 11.31 -2.51 12.12
C GLN A 507 12.46 -3.46 12.44
N ASP A 508 13.38 -3.63 11.49
CA ASP A 508 14.49 -4.56 11.61
C ASP A 508 15.67 -3.95 12.34
N LYS A 509 16.36 -4.80 13.10
CA LYS A 509 17.64 -4.45 13.70
C LYS A 509 18.77 -4.96 12.80
N PRO A 510 19.81 -4.14 12.54
CA PRO A 510 21.03 -4.64 11.94
C PRO A 510 21.63 -5.78 12.76
N VAL A 511 22.43 -6.61 12.10
CA VAL A 511 23.26 -7.62 12.78
C VAL A 511 24.26 -6.91 13.68
N ASP A 512 24.57 -7.50 14.84
CA ASP A 512 25.61 -6.98 15.73
C ASP A 512 26.98 -7.03 15.02
N PRO A 513 27.61 -5.87 14.74
CA PRO A 513 28.91 -5.82 14.07
C PRO A 513 30.01 -6.57 14.82
N ALA A 514 29.89 -6.74 16.15
CA ALA A 514 30.88 -7.46 16.96
C ALA A 514 30.95 -8.96 16.62
N LEU A 515 29.95 -9.52 15.94
CA LEU A 515 29.99 -10.89 15.43
C LEU A 515 30.95 -11.06 14.26
N ALA A 516 31.34 -9.97 13.59
CA ALA A 516 32.31 -9.99 12.51
C ALA A 516 33.72 -10.02 13.09
N THR A 517 34.24 -11.22 13.37
CA THR A 517 35.59 -11.39 13.91
C THR A 517 36.65 -11.57 12.82
N ASP A 518 36.24 -11.94 11.60
CA ASP A 518 37.11 -12.26 10.46
C ASP A 518 36.35 -12.12 9.13
N VAL A 519 37.04 -12.29 8.00
CA VAL A 519 36.41 -12.44 6.67
C VAL A 519 35.89 -13.86 6.52
N THR A 520 34.59 -14.00 6.21
CA THR A 520 33.94 -15.30 6.12
C THR A 520 32.95 -15.37 4.97
N LEU A 521 32.86 -16.56 4.36
CA LEU A 521 31.84 -16.93 3.38
C LEU A 521 31.19 -18.24 3.81
N ARG A 522 29.86 -18.32 3.72
CA ARG A 522 29.06 -19.49 4.07
C ARG A 522 28.02 -19.80 3.00
N VAL A 523 27.62 -21.06 2.89
CA VAL A 523 26.51 -21.49 2.03
C VAL A 523 25.24 -21.54 2.86
N LEU A 524 24.13 -21.00 2.36
CA LEU A 524 22.82 -21.24 2.95
C LEU A 524 22.30 -22.61 2.51
N PRO A 525 22.08 -23.57 3.43
CA PRO A 525 21.52 -24.86 3.07
C PRO A 525 20.14 -24.74 2.41
N ALA A 526 19.82 -25.66 1.50
CA ALA A 526 18.47 -25.81 0.96
C ALA A 526 17.46 -25.89 2.11
N GLY A 527 16.35 -25.16 2.00
CA GLY A 527 15.37 -25.11 3.09
C GLY A 527 15.55 -23.93 4.05
N THR A 528 16.70 -23.26 4.05
CA THR A 528 16.88 -22.04 4.83
C THR A 528 16.00 -20.93 4.25
N PRO A 529 15.27 -20.15 5.08
CA PRO A 529 14.59 -18.96 4.61
C PRO A 529 15.58 -18.03 3.92
N ARG A 530 15.26 -17.62 2.69
CA ARG A 530 16.03 -16.58 2.00
C ARG A 530 15.79 -15.26 2.73
N SER A 531 16.88 -14.53 2.97
CA SER A 531 16.96 -13.40 3.91
C SER A 531 16.04 -12.24 3.53
N GLN A 532 14.82 -12.20 4.09
CA GLN A 532 13.97 -11.00 4.05
C GLN A 532 14.38 -9.93 5.08
N HIS A 533 15.37 -10.22 5.93
CA HIS A 533 15.87 -9.38 7.02
C HIS A 533 17.39 -9.58 7.18
N PRO A 534 18.14 -8.64 7.76
CA PRO A 534 19.56 -8.84 8.10
C PRO A 534 19.73 -9.97 9.12
N PHE A 535 20.58 -10.96 8.83
CA PHE A 535 20.97 -11.98 9.81
C PHE A 535 22.38 -12.50 9.55
N TRP A 536 22.99 -13.05 10.59
CA TRP A 536 24.21 -13.85 10.50
C TRP A 536 24.12 -15.03 11.48
N ASN A 537 24.61 -16.19 11.05
CA ASN A 537 24.74 -17.36 11.93
C ASN A 537 26.11 -18.01 11.69
N PRO A 538 27.03 -17.99 12.68
CA PRO A 538 28.36 -18.57 12.52
C PRO A 538 28.34 -20.10 12.34
N ALA A 539 27.22 -20.77 12.68
CA ALA A 539 27.03 -22.20 12.47
C ALA A 539 26.60 -22.57 11.04
N LEU A 540 26.39 -21.58 10.15
CA LEU A 540 26.21 -21.88 8.73
C LEU A 540 27.45 -22.61 8.19
N PRO A 541 27.28 -23.60 7.30
CA PRO A 541 28.40 -24.39 6.84
C PRO A 541 29.15 -23.71 5.68
N PHE A 542 30.42 -24.09 5.50
CA PHE A 542 31.18 -23.78 4.29
C PHE A 542 30.81 -24.68 3.11
N GLN A 543 30.11 -25.79 3.39
CA GLN A 543 29.66 -26.73 2.38
C GLN A 543 28.23 -27.18 2.65
N ALA A 544 27.36 -27.16 1.63
CA ALA A 544 25.99 -27.65 1.74
C ALA A 544 25.60 -28.53 0.54
N ASN A 545 24.72 -29.50 0.78
CA ASN A 545 24.23 -30.41 -0.25
C ASN A 545 22.88 -29.93 -0.80
N PHE A 546 22.71 -30.07 -2.11
CA PHE A 546 21.50 -29.74 -2.85
C PHE A 546 21.15 -30.90 -3.78
N ARG A 547 19.88 -30.98 -4.20
CA ARG A 547 19.41 -31.96 -5.17
C ARG A 547 18.71 -31.24 -6.31
N ALA A 548 19.00 -31.63 -7.54
CA ALA A 548 18.36 -31.05 -8.72
C ALA A 548 18.18 -32.10 -9.82
N PRO A 549 17.05 -32.08 -10.56
CA PRO A 549 16.89 -32.92 -11.74
C PRO A 549 17.74 -32.43 -12.92
N ARG A 550 17.94 -33.29 -13.92
CA ARG A 550 18.56 -32.89 -15.20
C ARG A 550 17.70 -31.84 -15.90
N GLY A 551 18.35 -30.79 -16.41
CA GLY A 551 17.66 -29.64 -17.00
C GLY A 551 16.98 -28.73 -15.98
N GLY A 552 17.12 -29.01 -14.67
CA GLY A 552 16.56 -28.19 -13.60
C GLY A 552 17.34 -26.88 -13.39
N ILE A 553 16.64 -25.84 -12.97
CA ILE A 553 17.23 -24.56 -12.60
C ILE A 553 17.61 -24.62 -11.12
N VAL A 554 18.87 -24.31 -10.81
CA VAL A 554 19.42 -24.30 -9.46
C VAL A 554 19.66 -22.85 -9.04
N SER A 555 19.30 -22.52 -7.80
CA SER A 555 19.61 -21.25 -7.17
C SER A 555 20.23 -21.48 -5.79
N LEU A 556 21.46 -21.02 -5.64
CA LEU A 556 22.29 -21.19 -4.44
C LEU A 556 22.50 -19.82 -3.81
N ASP A 557 22.27 -19.72 -2.50
CA ASP A 557 22.57 -18.50 -1.76
C ASP A 557 23.80 -18.71 -0.87
N PHE A 558 24.66 -17.70 -0.85
CA PHE A 558 25.84 -17.60 -0.03
C PHE A 558 25.74 -16.32 0.81
N LEU A 559 26.39 -16.32 1.96
CA LEU A 559 26.43 -15.18 2.87
C LEU A 559 27.88 -14.88 3.21
N ALA A 560 28.35 -13.70 2.80
CA ALA A 560 29.62 -13.15 3.23
C ALA A 560 29.41 -12.29 4.47
N PHE A 561 30.38 -12.31 5.39
CA PHE A 561 30.41 -11.45 6.56
C PHE A 561 31.86 -11.15 6.91
N SER A 562 32.17 -9.88 7.12
CA SER A 562 33.54 -9.37 7.16
C SER A 562 33.70 -8.37 8.29
N ASN A 563 34.89 -8.35 8.90
CA ASN A 563 35.33 -7.30 9.82
C ASN A 563 36.06 -6.15 9.11
N GLN A 564 36.22 -6.25 7.79
CA GLN A 564 36.87 -5.25 6.93
C GLN A 564 35.90 -4.75 5.86
N ASP A 565 36.03 -3.47 5.51
CA ASP A 565 35.35 -2.87 4.36
C ASP A 565 36.10 -3.22 3.07
N ASP A 566 35.35 -3.46 2.00
CA ASP A 566 35.87 -3.54 0.64
C ASP A 566 34.85 -2.95 -0.33
N LEU A 567 35.26 -1.90 -1.05
CA LEU A 567 34.40 -1.19 -2.01
C LEU A 567 34.36 -1.87 -3.38
N MET A 568 35.32 -2.75 -3.67
CA MET A 568 35.43 -3.46 -4.96
C MET A 568 35.88 -4.92 -4.76
N PRO A 569 35.15 -5.70 -3.96
CA PRO A 569 35.43 -7.12 -3.74
C PRO A 569 35.42 -7.89 -5.06
N ASN A 570 36.35 -8.82 -5.22
CA ASN A 570 36.37 -9.68 -6.40
C ASN A 570 35.56 -10.95 -6.14
N VAL A 571 34.75 -11.36 -7.12
CA VAL A 571 33.89 -12.54 -7.04
C VAL A 571 34.19 -13.45 -8.21
N SER A 572 34.40 -14.74 -7.94
CA SER A 572 34.52 -15.76 -8.97
C SER A 572 33.77 -17.03 -8.59
N VAL A 573 33.29 -17.75 -9.60
CA VAL A 573 32.63 -19.05 -9.42
C VAL A 573 33.38 -20.10 -10.21
N ARG A 574 33.75 -21.19 -9.53
CA ARG A 574 34.26 -22.40 -10.16
C ARG A 574 33.13 -23.43 -10.21
N ALA A 575 32.78 -23.86 -11.42
CA ALA A 575 31.77 -24.89 -11.68
C ALA A 575 32.29 -25.89 -12.74
N PRO A 576 31.78 -27.14 -12.77
CA PRO A 576 32.09 -28.12 -13.80
C PRO A 576 31.77 -27.64 -15.21
N ASP A 577 32.40 -28.28 -16.20
CA ASP A 577 32.20 -28.01 -17.62
C ASP A 577 30.72 -28.11 -18.02
N GLY A 578 30.29 -27.20 -18.90
CA GLY A 578 28.90 -27.12 -19.38
C GLY A 578 27.94 -26.36 -18.45
N ILE A 579 28.40 -25.90 -17.29
CA ILE A 579 27.64 -25.00 -16.41
C ILE A 579 28.08 -23.56 -16.67
N THR A 580 27.12 -22.69 -16.97
CA THR A 580 27.34 -21.24 -17.04
C THR A 580 26.67 -20.58 -15.84
N PRO A 581 27.41 -20.33 -14.74
CA PRO A 581 26.84 -19.69 -13.57
C PRO A 581 26.60 -18.20 -13.82
N GLN A 582 25.46 -17.70 -13.33
CA GLN A 582 25.19 -16.29 -13.20
C GLN A 582 25.26 -15.91 -11.72
N VAL A 583 25.97 -14.83 -11.40
CA VAL A 583 26.12 -14.34 -10.03
C VAL A 583 25.36 -13.04 -9.88
N ARG A 584 24.65 -12.92 -8.77
CA ARG A 584 24.00 -11.68 -8.32
C ARG A 584 24.34 -11.42 -6.86
N TRP A 585 24.23 -10.18 -6.43
CA TRP A 585 24.40 -9.80 -5.04
C TRP A 585 23.10 -9.21 -4.50
N GLY A 586 22.76 -9.54 -3.27
CA GLY A 586 21.57 -9.02 -2.60
C GLY A 586 21.83 -7.60 -2.14
N LYS A 587 21.23 -6.62 -2.81
CA LYS A 587 21.29 -5.20 -2.48
C LYS A 587 20.41 -4.92 -1.27
N TRP A 588 20.97 -4.27 -0.24
CA TRP A 588 20.18 -3.91 0.93
C TRP A 588 19.22 -2.76 0.59
N THR A 589 17.92 -3.00 0.76
CA THR A 589 16.86 -2.04 0.46
C THR A 589 15.90 -1.95 1.63
N TYR A 590 15.21 -0.81 1.75
CA TYR A 590 14.03 -0.72 2.61
C TYR A 590 12.81 -1.19 1.82
N MET A 591 11.87 -1.86 2.47
CA MET A 591 10.64 -2.37 1.87
C MET A 591 9.46 -2.19 2.82
N ARG A 592 8.33 -1.77 2.26
CA ARG A 592 7.03 -1.69 2.92
C ARG A 592 6.28 -3.01 2.71
N ARG A 593 5.92 -3.74 3.78
CA ARG A 593 5.31 -5.07 3.65
C ARG A 593 3.79 -5.09 3.47
N GLY A 594 3.14 -3.94 3.61
CA GLY A 594 1.72 -3.80 3.34
C GLY A 594 1.29 -2.36 3.04
N VAL A 595 0.26 -2.22 2.18
CA VAL A 595 -0.27 -0.96 1.66
C VAL A 595 -0.87 -0.04 2.74
N ALA A 596 -1.20 -0.57 3.92
CA ALA A 596 -1.70 0.20 5.07
C ALA A 596 -0.65 0.35 6.20
N GLU A 597 0.53 -0.27 6.05
CA GLU A 597 1.57 -0.24 7.07
C GLU A 597 2.43 1.01 6.94
N ASN A 598 2.82 1.61 8.07
CA ASN A 598 3.75 2.74 8.13
C ASN A 598 5.09 2.30 8.75
N GLY A 599 5.56 1.11 8.41
CA GLY A 599 6.85 0.59 8.88
C GLY A 599 7.67 0.03 7.72
N LEU A 600 8.98 0.19 7.82
CA LEU A 600 9.93 -0.31 6.84
C LEU A 600 10.66 -1.52 7.37
N THR A 601 10.84 -2.52 6.53
CA THR A 601 11.72 -3.67 6.77
C THR A 601 12.97 -3.53 5.90
N ILE A 602 14.08 -4.11 6.32
CA ILE A 602 15.33 -4.16 5.56
C ILE A 602 15.38 -5.51 4.85
N THR A 603 15.53 -5.54 3.52
CA THR A 603 15.63 -6.78 2.75
C THR A 603 16.81 -6.78 1.79
N SER A 604 17.25 -7.98 1.38
CA SER A 604 18.25 -8.22 0.34
C SER A 604 17.66 -8.93 -0.89
N ASP A 605 16.35 -8.78 -1.10
CA ASP A 605 15.61 -9.50 -2.14
C ASP A 605 15.82 -8.92 -3.55
N VAL A 606 16.27 -7.67 -3.68
CA VAL A 606 16.78 -7.14 -4.95
C VAL A 606 18.15 -7.76 -5.22
N LEU A 607 18.18 -8.75 -6.12
CA LEU A 607 19.40 -9.45 -6.53
C LEU A 607 19.94 -8.79 -7.80
N ASP A 608 20.97 -7.97 -7.65
CA ASP A 608 21.58 -7.23 -8.75
C ASP A 608 22.73 -8.01 -9.39
N GLY A 609 22.79 -8.01 -10.72
CA GLY A 609 23.82 -8.73 -11.48
C GLY A 609 25.04 -7.89 -11.85
N ASP A 610 25.02 -6.58 -11.63
CA ASP A 610 26.18 -5.71 -11.81
C ASP A 610 27.07 -5.74 -10.57
N LEU A 611 28.09 -6.61 -10.61
CA LEU A 611 29.04 -6.77 -9.53
C LEU A 611 29.97 -5.56 -9.32
N SER A 612 30.06 -4.63 -10.29
CA SER A 612 30.95 -3.47 -10.18
C SER A 612 30.53 -2.47 -9.11
N HIS A 613 29.29 -2.58 -8.64
CA HIS A 613 28.72 -1.77 -7.57
C HIS A 613 28.55 -2.52 -6.25
N MET A 614 28.93 -3.80 -6.19
CA MET A 614 28.83 -4.59 -4.96
C MET A 614 29.86 -4.08 -3.94
N ARG A 615 29.42 -3.86 -2.69
CA ARG A 615 30.30 -3.49 -1.57
C ARG A 615 30.18 -4.48 -0.43
N ILE A 616 31.30 -4.74 0.24
CA ILE A 616 31.35 -5.38 1.56
C ILE A 616 31.61 -4.28 2.59
N VAL A 617 30.78 -4.23 3.62
CA VAL A 617 30.95 -3.31 4.75
C VAL A 617 31.05 -4.12 6.02
N SER A 618 31.99 -3.75 6.87
CA SER A 618 32.29 -4.40 8.13
C SER A 618 31.04 -4.53 9.00
N GLY A 619 30.77 -5.74 9.49
CA GLY A 619 29.60 -6.00 10.32
C GLY A 619 28.26 -6.01 9.61
N ILE A 620 28.22 -5.93 8.26
CA ILE A 620 26.99 -6.04 7.47
C ILE A 620 27.06 -7.31 6.59
N PRO A 621 26.14 -8.29 6.76
CA PRO A 621 26.12 -9.47 5.92
C PRO A 621 25.86 -9.11 4.46
N ARG A 622 26.49 -9.83 3.52
CA ARG A 622 26.24 -9.69 2.08
C ARG A 622 25.77 -11.01 1.49
N ARG A 623 24.57 -11.02 0.93
CA ARG A 623 24.03 -12.16 0.20
C ARG A 623 24.62 -12.19 -1.22
N LEU A 624 25.06 -13.35 -1.67
CA LEU A 624 25.37 -13.63 -3.06
C LEU A 624 24.51 -14.79 -3.56
N ASN A 625 23.93 -14.65 -4.74
CA ASN A 625 23.08 -15.66 -5.36
C ASN A 625 23.76 -16.18 -6.63
N VAL A 626 23.91 -17.50 -6.74
CA VAL A 626 24.45 -18.17 -7.93
C VAL A 626 23.34 -19.02 -8.55
N THR A 627 23.03 -18.75 -9.83
CA THR A 627 22.01 -19.50 -10.57
C THR A 627 22.59 -20.15 -11.81
N PHE A 628 22.14 -21.35 -12.14
CA PHE A 628 22.50 -22.05 -13.37
C PHE A 628 21.46 -23.13 -13.71
N THR A 629 21.53 -23.66 -14.93
CA THR A 629 20.75 -24.84 -15.33
C THR A 629 21.65 -26.08 -15.29
N VAL A 630 21.17 -27.16 -14.68
CA VAL A 630 21.86 -28.46 -14.69
C VAL A 630 21.86 -29.02 -16.11
N PRO A 631 23.04 -29.34 -16.70
CA PRO A 631 23.08 -29.90 -18.05
C PRO A 631 22.28 -31.20 -18.17
N ASP A 632 21.58 -31.40 -19.30
CA ASP A 632 20.75 -32.59 -19.54
C ASP A 632 21.54 -33.91 -19.42
N GLY A 633 22.84 -33.89 -19.75
CA GLY A 633 23.74 -35.05 -19.67
C GLY A 633 24.46 -35.22 -18.34
N ALA A 634 24.24 -34.34 -17.36
CA ALA A 634 24.98 -34.38 -16.10
C ALA A 634 24.61 -35.61 -15.24
N THR A 635 25.59 -36.09 -14.48
CA THR A 635 25.48 -37.23 -13.56
C THR A 635 26.33 -37.01 -12.31
N GLY A 636 25.95 -37.62 -11.19
CA GLY A 636 26.71 -37.52 -9.95
C GLY A 636 26.57 -36.16 -9.29
N THR A 637 27.61 -35.74 -8.57
CA THR A 637 27.60 -34.48 -7.80
C THR A 637 28.38 -33.40 -8.54
N LEU A 638 27.77 -32.23 -8.71
CA LEU A 638 28.38 -31.04 -9.30
C LEU A 638 28.83 -30.08 -8.18
N PRO A 639 30.14 -29.92 -7.93
CA PRO A 639 30.64 -28.95 -6.96
C PRO A 639 30.62 -27.53 -7.55
N VAL A 640 29.91 -26.61 -6.91
CA VAL A 640 29.90 -25.18 -7.28
C VAL A 640 30.53 -24.39 -6.15
N THR A 641 31.75 -23.89 -6.37
CA THR A 641 32.50 -23.11 -5.38
C THR A 641 32.39 -21.62 -5.71
N LEU A 642 31.90 -20.84 -4.76
CA LEU A 642 31.98 -19.38 -4.79
C LEU A 642 33.24 -18.94 -4.04
N THR A 643 34.04 -18.08 -4.65
CA THR A 643 35.24 -17.51 -4.06
C THR A 643 35.10 -15.98 -4.04
N LEU A 644 35.35 -15.38 -2.88
CA LEU A 644 35.47 -13.94 -2.73
C LEU A 644 36.88 -13.56 -2.27
N ASP A 645 37.41 -12.49 -2.86
CA ASP A 645 38.54 -11.74 -2.31
C ASP A 645 37.99 -10.46 -1.67
N ILE A 646 38.18 -10.33 -0.36
CA ILE A 646 37.71 -9.19 0.44
C ILE A 646 38.94 -8.60 1.11
N ALA A 647 39.34 -7.40 0.68
CA ALA A 647 40.51 -6.69 1.18
C ALA A 647 41.82 -7.52 1.14
N GLY A 648 41.99 -8.37 0.11
CA GLY A 648 43.15 -9.24 -0.07
C GLY A 648 43.05 -10.59 0.64
N GLN A 649 41.96 -10.86 1.36
CA GLN A 649 41.68 -12.15 1.98
C GLN A 649 40.73 -12.97 1.12
N VAL A 650 41.21 -14.13 0.67
CA VAL A 650 40.43 -15.04 -0.17
C VAL A 650 39.69 -16.07 0.69
N VAL A 651 38.37 -16.10 0.56
CA VAL A 651 37.48 -17.06 1.22
C VAL A 651 36.63 -17.81 0.20
N GLU A 652 36.29 -19.06 0.51
CA GLU A 652 35.49 -19.91 -0.37
C GLU A 652 34.41 -20.69 0.38
N ALA A 653 33.34 -21.03 -0.35
CA ALA A 653 32.28 -21.91 0.12
C ALA A 653 31.71 -22.70 -1.06
N THR A 654 31.29 -23.95 -0.82
CA THR A 654 30.96 -24.90 -1.89
C THR A 654 29.57 -25.50 -1.73
N ALA A 655 28.75 -25.40 -2.77
CA ALA A 655 27.51 -26.15 -2.89
C ALA A 655 27.76 -27.45 -3.66
N LEU A 656 27.35 -28.59 -3.09
CA LEU A 656 27.40 -29.89 -3.76
C LEU A 656 26.01 -30.23 -4.29
N VAL A 657 25.82 -30.17 -5.62
CA VAL A 657 24.53 -30.42 -6.27
C VAL A 657 24.48 -31.85 -6.78
N GLU A 658 23.74 -32.72 -6.09
CA GLU A 658 23.44 -34.08 -6.52
C GLU A 658 22.46 -34.04 -7.72
N VAL A 659 22.91 -34.52 -8.88
CA VAL A 659 22.11 -34.60 -10.09
C VAL A 659 21.28 -35.86 -10.06
N LEU A 660 19.97 -35.69 -9.89
CA LEU A 660 19.02 -36.78 -9.87
C LEU A 660 18.89 -37.39 -11.29
N PRO A 661 18.80 -38.73 -11.43
CA PRO A 661 18.70 -39.40 -12.73
C PRO A 661 17.29 -39.29 -13.34
N VAL A 662 16.64 -38.14 -13.18
CA VAL A 662 15.26 -37.87 -13.59
C VAL A 662 15.24 -36.62 -14.45
N ARG A 663 14.47 -36.69 -15.54
CA ARG A 663 14.05 -35.52 -16.32
C ARG A 663 12.59 -35.25 -16.00
N LEU A 664 12.30 -34.02 -15.56
CA LEU A 664 10.93 -33.62 -15.30
C LEU A 664 10.20 -33.27 -16.60
N PRO A 665 8.87 -33.48 -16.66
CA PRO A 665 8.07 -32.98 -17.77
C PRO A 665 8.10 -31.45 -17.79
N ALA A 666 7.90 -30.87 -18.97
CA ALA A 666 7.68 -29.43 -19.08
C ALA A 666 6.41 -29.02 -18.31
N PRO A 667 6.35 -27.78 -17.77
CA PRO A 667 5.10 -27.27 -17.20
C PRO A 667 4.01 -27.25 -18.27
N ASP A 668 2.78 -27.59 -17.88
CA ASP A 668 1.63 -27.75 -18.80
C ASP A 668 0.72 -26.52 -18.87
N ARG A 669 1.07 -25.43 -18.15
CA ARG A 669 0.26 -24.22 -18.03
C ARG A 669 1.10 -22.95 -17.87
N PRO A 670 0.56 -21.79 -18.29
CA PRO A 670 1.26 -20.50 -18.16
C PRO A 670 1.29 -20.04 -16.70
N ILE A 671 2.49 -19.73 -16.21
CA ILE A 671 2.77 -19.19 -14.88
C ILE A 671 3.76 -18.03 -15.03
N GLY A 672 3.39 -16.81 -14.66
CA GLY A 672 4.32 -15.68 -14.74
C GLY A 672 3.71 -14.34 -14.41
N TYR A 673 4.11 -13.30 -15.15
CA TYR A 673 3.94 -11.92 -14.70
C TYR A 673 3.27 -11.00 -15.73
N TYR A 674 2.70 -9.91 -15.22
CA TYR A 674 2.32 -8.75 -16.03
C TYR A 674 3.53 -7.88 -16.31
N MET A 675 3.82 -7.68 -17.59
CA MET A 675 4.89 -6.83 -18.06
C MET A 675 4.34 -5.50 -18.55
N ALA A 676 5.08 -4.44 -18.23
CA ALA A 676 4.87 -3.09 -18.75
C ALA A 676 6.25 -2.53 -19.11
N ALA A 677 6.33 -1.68 -20.13
CA ALA A 677 7.49 -0.84 -20.34
C ALA A 677 7.70 0.06 -19.12
N PRO A 678 8.96 0.37 -18.76
CA PRO A 678 9.23 1.41 -17.79
C PRO A 678 8.58 2.75 -18.13
N ASN A 679 8.12 3.50 -17.12
CA ASN A 679 7.39 4.75 -17.33
C ASN A 679 8.16 5.77 -18.19
N TRP A 680 9.50 5.83 -18.09
CA TRP A 680 10.29 6.75 -18.91
C TRP A 680 10.25 6.42 -20.41
N GLU A 681 9.99 5.18 -20.81
CA GLU A 681 9.81 4.81 -22.22
C GLU A 681 8.46 5.30 -22.76
N VAL A 682 7.52 5.73 -21.90
CA VAL A 682 6.29 6.41 -22.31
C VAL A 682 6.55 7.89 -22.55
N TRP A 683 7.37 8.54 -21.71
CA TRP A 683 7.70 9.97 -21.81
C TRP A 683 8.72 10.27 -22.90
N PHE A 684 9.69 9.38 -23.05
CA PHE A 684 10.74 9.43 -24.06
C PHE A 684 10.70 8.13 -24.89
N PRO A 685 9.73 8.01 -25.82
CA PRO A 685 9.55 6.79 -26.60
C PRO A 685 10.83 6.40 -27.34
N PRO A 686 11.38 5.20 -27.07
CA PRO A 686 12.52 4.71 -27.82
C PRO A 686 12.09 4.31 -29.23
N SER A 687 13.06 4.00 -30.09
CA SER A 687 12.75 3.36 -31.37
C SER A 687 12.11 1.98 -31.15
N ASN A 688 11.36 1.48 -32.14
CA ASN A 688 10.75 0.14 -32.06
C ASN A 688 11.81 -0.96 -31.82
N GLU A 689 13.01 -0.81 -32.39
CA GLU A 689 14.11 -1.75 -32.24
C GLU A 689 14.65 -1.78 -30.80
N GLU A 690 14.85 -0.61 -30.20
CA GLU A 690 15.28 -0.49 -28.80
C GLU A 690 14.22 -1.03 -27.83
N ALA A 691 12.94 -0.73 -28.07
CA ALA A 691 11.83 -1.27 -27.29
C ALA A 691 11.78 -2.81 -27.36
N ASP A 692 11.92 -3.36 -28.57
CA ASP A 692 11.93 -4.82 -28.78
C ASP A 692 13.14 -5.48 -28.14
N ARG A 693 14.30 -4.85 -28.18
CA ARG A 693 15.50 -5.32 -27.50
C ARG A 693 15.30 -5.36 -25.98
N GLY A 694 14.81 -4.28 -25.39
CA GLY A 694 14.52 -4.24 -23.95
C GLY A 694 13.51 -5.31 -23.53
N MET A 695 12.44 -5.46 -24.30
CA MET A 695 11.43 -6.50 -24.11
C MET A 695 12.02 -7.91 -24.23
N ALA A 696 12.88 -8.16 -25.22
CA ALA A 696 13.57 -9.44 -25.39
C ALA A 696 14.50 -9.75 -24.20
N CYS A 697 15.19 -8.76 -23.64
CA CYS A 697 16.03 -8.92 -22.46
C CYS A 697 15.20 -9.29 -21.22
N ASP A 698 14.06 -8.64 -21.00
CA ASP A 698 13.14 -9.01 -19.92
C ASP A 698 12.58 -10.43 -20.09
N TYR A 699 12.20 -10.77 -21.32
CA TYR A 699 11.68 -12.10 -21.63
C TYR A 699 12.74 -13.17 -21.41
N GLY A 700 13.98 -12.90 -21.86
CA GLY A 700 15.13 -13.75 -21.59
C GLY A 700 15.38 -13.93 -20.10
N ALA A 701 15.32 -12.84 -19.32
CA ALA A 701 15.47 -12.88 -17.87
C ALA A 701 14.42 -13.79 -17.21
N LEU A 702 13.14 -13.60 -17.50
CA LEU A 702 12.07 -14.43 -16.94
C LEU A 702 12.20 -15.90 -17.36
N ARG A 703 12.54 -16.17 -18.63
CA ARG A 703 12.68 -17.54 -19.15
C ARG A 703 13.89 -18.26 -18.56
N ALA A 704 14.96 -17.55 -18.22
CA ALA A 704 16.11 -18.12 -17.50
C ALA A 704 15.73 -18.65 -16.11
N PHE A 705 14.62 -18.17 -15.53
CA PHE A 705 14.01 -18.68 -14.28
C PHE A 705 12.80 -19.58 -14.51
N GLY A 706 12.64 -20.14 -15.73
CA GLY A 706 11.60 -21.13 -16.02
C GLY A 706 10.17 -20.58 -16.11
N ILE A 707 9.97 -19.27 -15.97
CA ILE A 707 8.66 -18.60 -16.01
C ILE A 707 7.95 -18.87 -17.34
N THR A 708 6.78 -19.50 -17.33
CA THR A 708 6.13 -20.01 -18.56
C THR A 708 5.00 -19.15 -19.10
N GLY A 709 4.40 -18.28 -18.28
CA GLY A 709 3.28 -17.41 -18.64
C GLY A 709 3.67 -15.95 -18.69
N ILE A 710 2.87 -15.15 -19.40
CA ILE A 710 3.11 -13.71 -19.52
C ILE A 710 1.83 -12.95 -19.88
N ALA A 711 1.67 -11.76 -19.33
CA ALA A 711 0.89 -10.69 -19.95
C ALA A 711 1.86 -9.69 -20.57
N PRO A 712 2.08 -9.74 -21.90
CA PRO A 712 3.13 -8.97 -22.54
C PRO A 712 2.74 -7.51 -22.71
N ASP A 713 3.75 -6.64 -22.77
CA ASP A 713 3.53 -5.23 -23.07
C ASP A 713 3.44 -4.99 -24.59
N VAL A 714 2.22 -5.10 -25.12
CA VAL A 714 1.94 -4.98 -26.55
C VAL A 714 1.17 -3.71 -26.88
N VAL A 715 1.38 -3.17 -28.09
CA VAL A 715 0.58 -2.05 -28.60
C VAL A 715 -0.89 -2.46 -28.74
N ALA A 716 -1.83 -1.54 -28.62
CA ALA A 716 -3.22 -1.86 -28.94
C ALA A 716 -3.39 -2.01 -30.49
N PRO A 717 -4.01 -3.08 -31.00
CA PRO A 717 -4.06 -3.35 -32.43
C PRO A 717 -5.16 -2.55 -33.14
N THR A 718 -4.91 -1.25 -33.34
CA THR A 718 -5.65 -0.42 -34.30
C THR A 718 -5.26 -0.81 -35.74
N PRO A 719 -6.05 -0.45 -36.78
CA PRO A 719 -5.79 -0.90 -38.16
C PRO A 719 -4.35 -0.67 -38.66
N ASP A 720 -3.72 0.43 -38.25
CA ASP A 720 -2.33 0.79 -38.56
C ASP A 720 -1.28 0.06 -37.69
N LYS A 721 -1.67 -0.48 -36.53
CA LYS A 721 -0.79 -1.15 -35.57
C LYS A 721 -0.89 -2.67 -35.57
N ILE A 722 -1.77 -3.30 -36.36
CA ILE A 722 -1.92 -4.76 -36.42
C ILE A 722 -0.57 -5.45 -36.75
N SER A 723 0.19 -4.95 -37.72
CA SER A 723 1.50 -5.53 -38.06
C SER A 723 2.48 -5.47 -36.90
N ARG A 724 2.50 -4.36 -36.15
CA ARG A 724 3.33 -4.19 -34.95
C ARG A 724 2.92 -5.17 -33.85
N TYR A 725 1.61 -5.32 -33.61
CA TYR A 725 1.07 -6.29 -32.66
C TYR A 725 1.53 -7.71 -32.99
N VAL A 726 1.40 -8.13 -34.26
CA VAL A 726 1.81 -9.46 -34.72
C VAL A 726 3.31 -9.68 -34.51
N GLN A 727 4.15 -8.67 -34.75
CA GLN A 727 5.60 -8.75 -34.48
C GLN A 727 5.90 -8.95 -32.98
N GLN A 728 5.27 -8.19 -32.09
CA GLN A 728 5.48 -8.33 -30.65
C GLN A 728 4.98 -9.70 -30.13
N MET A 729 3.85 -10.18 -30.65
CA MET A 729 3.36 -11.53 -30.32
C MET A 729 4.25 -12.65 -30.86
N ALA A 730 4.92 -12.42 -32.00
CA ALA A 730 5.96 -13.33 -32.50
C ALA A 730 7.17 -13.36 -31.57
N LEU A 731 7.60 -12.22 -31.03
CA LEU A 731 8.67 -12.15 -30.03
C LEU A 731 8.30 -12.96 -28.77
N VAL A 732 7.09 -12.78 -28.23
CA VAL A 732 6.60 -13.57 -27.08
C VAL A 732 6.71 -15.07 -27.34
N LYS A 733 6.26 -15.52 -28.52
CA LYS A 733 6.36 -16.94 -28.92
C LYS A 733 7.80 -17.41 -29.07
N GLN A 734 8.66 -16.60 -29.69
CA GLN A 734 10.08 -16.92 -29.91
C GLN A 734 10.86 -17.01 -28.59
N SER A 735 10.49 -16.23 -27.58
CA SER A 735 11.04 -16.35 -26.23
C SER A 735 10.60 -17.62 -25.49
N GLY A 736 9.63 -18.38 -26.02
CA GLY A 736 9.26 -19.69 -25.48
C GLY A 736 8.23 -19.65 -24.35
N PHE A 737 7.40 -18.60 -24.27
CA PHE A 737 6.25 -18.58 -23.36
C PHE A 737 5.12 -19.49 -23.87
N LEU A 738 4.39 -20.10 -22.94
CA LEU A 738 3.25 -20.97 -23.21
C LEU A 738 1.96 -20.14 -23.45
N PRO A 739 1.21 -20.41 -24.52
CA PRO A 739 -0.10 -19.81 -24.72
C PRO A 739 -1.17 -20.43 -23.80
N PRO A 740 -2.32 -19.76 -23.64
CA PRO A 740 -2.66 -18.47 -24.22
C PRO A 740 -1.95 -17.31 -23.50
N TYR A 741 -1.55 -16.28 -24.24
CA TYR A 741 -0.94 -15.07 -23.68
C TYR A 741 -2.04 -14.13 -23.19
N PHE A 742 -1.81 -13.43 -22.09
CA PHE A 742 -2.84 -12.56 -21.51
C PHE A 742 -2.67 -11.12 -22.00
N ASP A 743 -3.51 -10.68 -22.94
CA ASP A 743 -3.51 -9.27 -23.36
C ASP A 743 -4.33 -8.44 -22.37
N TYR A 744 -3.62 -7.78 -21.47
CA TYR A 744 -4.20 -6.97 -20.41
C TYR A 744 -4.80 -5.65 -20.91
N ALA A 745 -4.15 -4.97 -21.85
CA ALA A 745 -4.37 -3.54 -22.10
C ALA A 745 -5.20 -3.24 -23.36
N SER A 746 -5.07 -4.04 -24.41
CA SER A 746 -5.50 -3.65 -25.77
C SER A 746 -6.97 -3.28 -25.88
N VAL A 747 -7.87 -4.02 -25.23
CA VAL A 747 -9.32 -3.73 -25.30
C VAL A 747 -9.62 -2.38 -24.68
N LYS A 748 -9.05 -2.10 -23.50
CA LYS A 748 -9.26 -0.87 -22.74
C LYS A 748 -8.72 0.34 -23.50
N VAL A 749 -7.53 0.19 -24.10
CA VAL A 749 -6.94 1.22 -24.96
C VAL A 749 -7.83 1.49 -26.17
N MET A 750 -8.25 0.47 -26.91
CA MET A 750 -9.12 0.64 -28.08
C MET A 750 -10.50 1.21 -27.75
N GLN A 751 -11.09 0.85 -26.60
CA GLN A 751 -12.36 1.44 -26.15
C GLN A 751 -12.25 2.95 -26.03
N HIS A 752 -11.14 3.45 -25.49
CA HIS A 752 -10.94 4.88 -25.28
C HIS A 752 -10.44 5.61 -26.52
N THR A 753 -9.59 5.01 -27.38
CA THR A 753 -9.07 5.68 -28.58
C THR A 753 -9.97 5.55 -29.81
N ALA A 754 -10.64 4.40 -29.99
CA ALA A 754 -11.41 4.09 -31.20
C ALA A 754 -12.93 3.97 -30.95
N GLY A 755 -13.36 3.92 -29.68
CA GLY A 755 -14.75 3.74 -29.29
C GLY A 755 -15.24 2.28 -29.36
N TYR A 756 -16.28 1.96 -28.58
CA TYR A 756 -16.81 0.60 -28.42
C TYR A 756 -17.13 -0.13 -29.73
N ALA A 757 -17.69 0.57 -30.73
CA ALA A 757 -18.12 -0.04 -31.99
C ALA A 757 -16.97 -0.60 -32.84
N ARG A 758 -15.73 -0.11 -32.64
CA ARG A 758 -14.57 -0.54 -33.43
C ARG A 758 -13.74 -1.64 -32.78
N VAL A 759 -13.97 -1.93 -31.50
CA VAL A 759 -13.21 -2.94 -30.74
C VAL A 759 -13.34 -4.33 -31.38
N GLY A 760 -14.58 -4.78 -31.64
CA GLY A 760 -14.85 -6.08 -32.24
C GLY A 760 -14.21 -6.27 -33.62
N PRO A 761 -14.45 -5.36 -34.60
CA PRO A 761 -13.83 -5.44 -35.92
C PRO A 761 -12.30 -5.41 -35.91
N ASN A 762 -11.69 -4.63 -35.01
CA ASN A 762 -10.23 -4.61 -34.85
C ASN A 762 -9.72 -5.96 -34.34
N ILE A 763 -10.34 -6.52 -33.29
CA ILE A 763 -9.99 -7.85 -32.78
C ILE A 763 -10.13 -8.92 -33.87
N ALA A 764 -11.22 -8.92 -34.65
CA ALA A 764 -11.43 -9.86 -35.74
C ALA A 764 -10.30 -9.79 -36.79
N SER A 765 -9.86 -8.58 -37.14
CA SER A 765 -8.77 -8.36 -38.09
C SER A 765 -7.43 -8.83 -37.53
N THR A 766 -7.17 -8.56 -36.26
CA THR A 766 -5.97 -9.02 -35.55
C THR A 766 -5.91 -10.53 -35.45
N LEU A 767 -7.02 -11.20 -35.13
CA LEU A 767 -7.08 -12.67 -35.07
C LEU A 767 -6.78 -13.32 -36.42
N ARG A 768 -7.28 -12.74 -37.53
CA ARG A 768 -6.90 -13.19 -38.88
C ARG A 768 -5.41 -13.03 -39.16
N ALA A 769 -4.82 -11.89 -38.75
CA ALA A 769 -3.40 -11.63 -38.93
C ALA A 769 -2.51 -12.56 -38.09
N LEU A 770 -2.87 -12.81 -36.83
CA LEU A 770 -2.20 -13.78 -35.96
C LEU A 770 -2.28 -15.20 -36.53
N ALA A 771 -3.45 -15.61 -37.01
CA ALA A 771 -3.64 -16.91 -37.64
C ALA A 771 -2.78 -17.06 -38.91
N ALA A 772 -2.72 -16.03 -39.76
CA ALA A 772 -1.85 -16.01 -40.94
C ALA A 772 -0.36 -16.14 -40.56
N ALA A 773 0.06 -15.55 -39.44
CA ALA A 773 1.40 -15.66 -38.88
C ALA A 773 1.65 -16.93 -38.04
N ARG A 774 0.66 -17.83 -37.91
CA ARG A 774 0.69 -19.05 -37.07
C ARG A 774 1.02 -18.72 -35.60
N LEU A 775 0.48 -17.62 -35.10
CA LEU A 775 0.57 -17.18 -33.71
C LEU A 775 -0.74 -17.52 -32.97
N PRO A 776 -0.68 -17.85 -31.67
CA PRO A 776 -1.86 -18.14 -30.87
C PRO A 776 -2.68 -16.86 -30.64
N ALA A 777 -3.99 -17.01 -30.52
CA ALA A 777 -4.87 -15.94 -30.06
C ALA A 777 -4.61 -15.64 -28.57
N PRO A 778 -4.54 -14.36 -28.15
CA PRO A 778 -4.44 -14.00 -26.75
C PRO A 778 -5.79 -14.15 -26.03
N LEU A 779 -5.74 -14.09 -24.70
CA LEU A 779 -6.89 -13.79 -23.86
C LEU A 779 -7.09 -12.27 -23.82
N TRP A 780 -8.25 -11.78 -24.26
CA TRP A 780 -8.57 -10.35 -24.29
C TRP A 780 -9.21 -9.91 -22.98
N SER A 781 -8.47 -9.18 -22.14
CA SER A 781 -8.97 -8.64 -20.87
C SER A 781 -9.97 -7.51 -21.11
N ILE A 782 -11.22 -7.70 -20.69
CA ILE A 782 -12.26 -6.67 -20.75
C ILE A 782 -12.58 -6.05 -19.39
N ALA A 783 -12.13 -6.68 -18.30
CA ALA A 783 -12.40 -6.27 -16.93
C ALA A 783 -11.14 -6.33 -16.09
N ASP A 784 -11.00 -5.40 -15.16
CA ASP A 784 -9.93 -5.35 -14.17
C ASP A 784 -10.53 -4.93 -12.84
N GLU A 785 -10.76 -5.90 -11.95
CA GLU A 785 -11.30 -5.69 -10.60
C GLU A 785 -12.51 -4.72 -10.57
N PRO A 786 -13.55 -4.98 -11.39
CA PRO A 786 -14.60 -4.00 -11.64
C PRO A 786 -15.40 -3.68 -10.39
N ALA A 787 -15.75 -2.39 -10.23
CA ALA A 787 -16.58 -1.93 -9.14
C ALA A 787 -17.93 -2.67 -9.08
N GLU A 788 -18.42 -2.89 -7.86
CA GLU A 788 -19.70 -3.56 -7.63
C GLU A 788 -20.86 -2.66 -8.08
N GLY A 789 -21.66 -3.11 -9.05
CA GLY A 789 -22.86 -2.39 -9.46
C GLY A 789 -23.42 -2.83 -10.81
N ASP A 790 -24.74 -2.75 -10.99
CA ASP A 790 -25.39 -3.25 -12.21
C ASP A 790 -25.00 -2.45 -13.47
N GLY A 791 -24.66 -1.16 -13.33
CA GLY A 791 -24.17 -0.33 -14.44
C GLY A 791 -22.84 -0.81 -15.02
N ALA A 792 -21.82 -0.97 -14.17
CA ALA A 792 -20.51 -1.48 -14.60
C ALA A 792 -20.63 -2.89 -15.22
N PHE A 793 -21.57 -3.70 -14.73
CA PHE A 793 -21.75 -5.07 -15.20
C PHE A 793 -22.44 -5.10 -16.57
N ALA A 794 -23.38 -4.18 -16.81
CA ALA A 794 -24.01 -3.99 -18.11
C ALA A 794 -23.01 -3.48 -19.17
N ASP A 795 -22.08 -2.60 -18.79
CA ASP A 795 -21.02 -2.11 -19.68
C ASP A 795 -20.09 -3.25 -20.12
N LEU A 796 -19.63 -4.07 -19.17
CA LEU A 796 -18.80 -5.25 -19.47
C LEU A 796 -19.50 -6.23 -20.40
N LYS A 797 -20.79 -6.49 -20.16
CA LYS A 797 -21.59 -7.33 -21.05
C LYS A 797 -21.68 -6.74 -22.46
N SER A 798 -21.89 -5.43 -22.58
CA SER A 798 -21.97 -4.75 -23.88
C SER A 798 -20.67 -4.85 -24.67
N VAL A 799 -19.52 -4.71 -24.00
CA VAL A 799 -18.20 -4.91 -24.60
C VAL A 799 -18.03 -6.33 -25.12
N ARG A 800 -18.30 -7.31 -24.25
CA ARG A 800 -18.22 -8.73 -24.60
C ARG A 800 -19.06 -9.04 -25.82
N ASP A 801 -20.32 -8.62 -25.81
CA ASP A 801 -21.28 -8.91 -26.88
C ASP A 801 -20.84 -8.25 -28.20
N ALA A 802 -20.31 -7.02 -28.16
CA ALA A 802 -19.76 -6.34 -29.34
C ALA A 802 -18.53 -7.07 -29.92
N ILE A 803 -17.65 -7.61 -29.08
CA ILE A 803 -16.50 -8.40 -29.53
C ILE A 803 -16.98 -9.70 -30.16
N LYS A 804 -17.83 -10.46 -29.47
CA LYS A 804 -18.34 -11.76 -29.94
C LYS A 804 -19.17 -11.64 -31.21
N ALA A 805 -19.82 -10.50 -31.48
CA ALA A 805 -20.53 -10.25 -32.72
C ALA A 805 -19.60 -10.16 -33.96
N SER A 806 -18.37 -9.64 -33.78
CA SER A 806 -17.39 -9.50 -34.88
C SER A 806 -16.33 -10.60 -34.93
N ALA A 807 -16.02 -11.19 -33.77
CA ALA A 807 -14.98 -12.19 -33.55
C ALA A 807 -15.48 -13.24 -32.55
N SER A 808 -16.32 -14.16 -33.02
CA SER A 808 -16.96 -15.20 -32.19
C SER A 808 -15.96 -16.10 -31.47
N GLU A 809 -14.78 -16.29 -32.07
CA GLU A 809 -13.67 -17.11 -31.61
C GLU A 809 -12.77 -16.41 -30.58
N ALA A 810 -12.89 -15.09 -30.41
CA ALA A 810 -12.07 -14.32 -29.47
C ALA A 810 -12.29 -14.84 -28.03
N GLN A 811 -11.20 -15.14 -27.32
CA GLN A 811 -11.26 -15.57 -25.92
C GLN A 811 -11.33 -14.34 -25.02
N ILE A 812 -12.44 -14.17 -24.30
CA ILE A 812 -12.67 -13.03 -23.41
C ILE A 812 -12.23 -13.38 -21.99
N SER A 813 -11.50 -12.47 -21.35
CA SER A 813 -11.01 -12.64 -19.99
C SER A 813 -11.21 -11.41 -19.10
N GLY A 814 -11.03 -11.60 -17.79
CA GLY A 814 -11.10 -10.52 -16.80
C GLY A 814 -10.59 -10.94 -15.43
N GLN A 815 -10.14 -9.96 -14.65
CA GLN A 815 -9.70 -10.13 -13.27
C GLN A 815 -10.83 -9.80 -12.29
N LEU A 816 -11.08 -10.67 -11.32
CA LEU A 816 -12.05 -10.47 -10.23
C LEU A 816 -11.37 -10.61 -8.87
N ASN A 817 -11.73 -9.73 -7.93
CA ASN A 817 -11.11 -9.59 -6.61
C ASN A 817 -12.09 -9.62 -5.42
N SER A 818 -13.40 -9.78 -5.65
CA SER A 818 -14.43 -9.76 -4.61
C SER A 818 -15.43 -10.90 -4.82
N ASN A 819 -15.81 -11.58 -3.74
CA ASN A 819 -16.81 -12.65 -3.79
C ASN A 819 -18.19 -12.17 -4.31
N LYS A 820 -18.49 -10.88 -4.25
CA LYS A 820 -19.74 -10.30 -4.79
C LYS A 820 -19.74 -10.21 -6.32
N GLN A 821 -18.58 -10.38 -6.97
CA GLN A 821 -18.44 -10.39 -8.43
C GLN A 821 -18.75 -11.75 -9.06
N GLN A 822 -19.17 -12.77 -8.29
CA GLN A 822 -19.51 -14.10 -8.83
C GLN A 822 -20.51 -14.06 -10.01
N LYS A 823 -21.45 -13.11 -10.02
CA LYS A 823 -22.41 -12.94 -11.13
C LYS A 823 -21.76 -12.53 -12.46
N LEU A 824 -20.51 -12.07 -12.45
CA LEU A 824 -19.75 -11.73 -13.66
C LEU A 824 -19.07 -12.94 -14.31
N VAL A 825 -18.86 -14.04 -13.59
CA VAL A 825 -18.13 -15.21 -14.10
C VAL A 825 -18.62 -15.68 -15.48
N PRO A 826 -19.94 -15.78 -15.75
CA PRO A 826 -20.43 -16.23 -17.06
C PRO A 826 -20.14 -15.29 -18.24
N LEU A 827 -19.64 -14.07 -18.00
CA LEU A 827 -19.27 -13.14 -19.07
C LEU A 827 -17.95 -13.53 -19.75
N PHE A 828 -17.12 -14.35 -19.11
CA PHE A 828 -15.75 -14.65 -19.53
C PHE A 828 -15.60 -16.09 -20.04
N ASP A 829 -14.65 -16.30 -20.96
CA ASP A 829 -14.17 -17.64 -21.34
C ASP A 829 -13.05 -18.11 -20.39
N THR A 830 -12.23 -17.17 -19.90
CA THR A 830 -11.21 -17.39 -18.87
C THR A 830 -11.29 -16.30 -17.80
N VAL A 831 -11.31 -16.67 -16.52
CA VAL A 831 -11.38 -15.71 -15.41
C VAL A 831 -10.16 -15.85 -14.51
N LEU A 832 -9.58 -14.71 -14.15
CA LEU A 832 -8.45 -14.61 -13.23
C LEU A 832 -8.98 -14.15 -11.88
N VAL A 833 -8.71 -14.91 -10.82
CA VAL A 833 -9.24 -14.62 -9.48
C VAL A 833 -8.14 -14.64 -8.42
N ASN A 834 -8.24 -13.73 -7.46
CA ASN A 834 -7.34 -13.65 -6.30
C ASN A 834 -8.02 -14.17 -5.03
N ASP A 835 -7.33 -14.02 -3.89
CA ASP A 835 -7.83 -14.44 -2.58
C ASP A 835 -9.10 -13.69 -2.13
N GLY A 836 -9.27 -12.41 -2.47
CA GLY A 836 -10.47 -11.64 -2.18
C GLY A 836 -11.74 -12.15 -2.88
N PHE A 837 -11.61 -12.71 -4.10
CA PHE A 837 -12.71 -13.41 -4.76
C PHE A 837 -12.96 -14.79 -4.13
N GLY A 838 -11.87 -15.48 -3.77
CA GLY A 838 -11.84 -16.82 -3.20
C GLY A 838 -11.30 -17.85 -4.18
N VAL A 839 -10.17 -18.47 -3.82
CA VAL A 839 -9.52 -19.52 -4.60
C VAL A 839 -9.78 -20.88 -3.94
N SER A 840 -10.47 -21.77 -4.66
CA SER A 840 -10.79 -23.12 -4.16
C SER A 840 -11.00 -24.12 -5.30
N ALA A 841 -10.73 -25.40 -5.02
CA ALA A 841 -10.96 -26.50 -5.95
C ALA A 841 -12.45 -26.61 -6.35
N SER A 842 -13.36 -26.43 -5.39
CA SER A 842 -14.80 -26.47 -5.63
C SER A 842 -15.28 -25.28 -6.47
N GLY A 843 -14.83 -24.06 -6.16
CA GLY A 843 -15.13 -22.87 -6.96
C GLY A 843 -14.63 -23.01 -8.40
N PHE A 844 -13.40 -23.52 -8.59
CA PHE A 844 -12.84 -23.75 -9.92
C PHE A 844 -13.59 -24.86 -10.68
N GLN A 845 -14.08 -25.88 -10.00
CA GLN A 845 -14.95 -26.90 -10.61
C GLN A 845 -16.29 -26.30 -11.06
N GLN A 846 -16.89 -25.42 -10.26
CA GLN A 846 -18.12 -24.71 -10.63
C GLN A 846 -17.92 -23.82 -11.85
N MET A 847 -16.81 -23.07 -11.93
CA MET A 847 -16.47 -22.27 -13.11
C MET A 847 -16.32 -23.15 -14.37
N ARG A 848 -15.63 -24.28 -14.26
CA ARG A 848 -15.51 -25.23 -15.38
C ARG A 848 -16.85 -25.82 -15.80
N ALA A 849 -17.77 -26.08 -14.86
CA ALA A 849 -19.12 -26.53 -15.18
C ALA A 849 -19.91 -25.46 -15.98
N GLN A 850 -19.59 -24.18 -15.79
CA GLN A 850 -20.09 -23.05 -16.58
C GLN A 850 -19.29 -22.81 -17.87
N ARG A 851 -18.35 -23.71 -18.22
CA ARG A 851 -17.42 -23.59 -19.35
C ARG A 851 -16.46 -22.40 -19.25
N VAL A 852 -16.19 -21.93 -18.04
CA VAL A 852 -15.22 -20.87 -17.75
C VAL A 852 -13.92 -21.49 -17.23
N THR A 853 -12.79 -21.03 -17.76
CA THR A 853 -11.46 -21.51 -17.37
C THR A 853 -10.90 -20.66 -16.22
N PRO A 854 -10.65 -21.22 -15.02
CA PRO A 854 -10.14 -20.46 -13.89
C PRO A 854 -8.61 -20.37 -13.88
N TRP A 855 -8.10 -19.17 -13.64
CA TRP A 855 -6.69 -18.87 -13.39
C TRP A 855 -6.54 -18.23 -12.01
N MET A 856 -5.38 -18.44 -11.38
CA MET A 856 -5.00 -17.69 -10.19
C MET A 856 -4.42 -16.34 -10.58
N TYR A 857 -4.64 -15.34 -9.74
CA TYR A 857 -4.14 -14.01 -9.98
C TYR A 857 -3.76 -13.32 -8.68
N ASN A 858 -2.62 -12.61 -8.71
CA ASN A 858 -2.13 -11.78 -7.61
C ASN A 858 -2.17 -12.47 -6.23
N MET A 859 -1.56 -13.66 -6.15
CA MET A 859 -1.65 -14.51 -4.95
C MET A 859 -0.55 -14.16 -3.94
N PRO A 860 -0.86 -14.10 -2.64
CA PRO A 860 0.15 -13.72 -1.64
C PRO A 860 1.33 -14.69 -1.50
N ASP A 861 1.13 -16.00 -1.75
CA ASP A 861 2.19 -17.02 -1.73
C ASP A 861 2.52 -17.46 -3.16
N PHE A 862 3.64 -16.97 -3.68
CA PHE A 862 4.08 -17.12 -5.07
C PHE A 862 4.43 -18.57 -5.38
N ARG A 863 5.11 -19.26 -4.46
CA ARG A 863 5.51 -20.66 -4.64
C ARG A 863 4.29 -21.57 -4.64
N ALA A 864 3.36 -21.36 -3.70
CA ALA A 864 2.12 -22.12 -3.64
C ALA A 864 1.28 -21.93 -4.91
N ALA A 865 1.11 -20.68 -5.35
CA ALA A 865 0.31 -20.30 -6.52
C ALA A 865 0.93 -20.72 -7.86
N ALA A 866 2.24 -20.97 -7.91
CA ALA A 866 2.90 -21.57 -9.07
C ALA A 866 2.96 -23.12 -9.01
N GLY A 867 2.84 -23.71 -7.83
CA GLY A 867 3.07 -25.13 -7.58
C GLY A 867 1.87 -25.88 -6.99
N PHE A 868 2.02 -26.30 -5.73
CA PHE A 868 1.08 -27.21 -5.06
C PHE A 868 -0.36 -26.71 -5.00
N LEU A 869 -0.60 -25.42 -4.73
CA LEU A 869 -1.98 -24.89 -4.65
C LEU A 869 -2.61 -24.81 -6.06
N LEU A 870 -1.83 -24.41 -7.06
CA LEU A 870 -2.27 -24.39 -8.47
C LEU A 870 -2.70 -25.77 -8.96
N TRP A 871 -1.88 -26.77 -8.66
CA TRP A 871 -2.19 -28.17 -8.91
C TRP A 871 -3.45 -28.62 -8.14
N ARG A 872 -3.49 -28.36 -6.83
CA ARG A 872 -4.54 -28.87 -5.93
C ARG A 872 -5.94 -28.32 -6.21
N THR A 873 -6.02 -27.07 -6.66
CA THR A 873 -7.28 -26.41 -7.06
C THR A 873 -7.66 -26.69 -8.52
N GLY A 874 -6.71 -27.15 -9.33
CA GLY A 874 -6.87 -27.36 -10.76
C GLY A 874 -6.92 -26.06 -11.56
N GLY A 875 -6.22 -25.00 -11.12
CA GLY A 875 -6.11 -23.75 -11.89
C GLY A 875 -5.34 -23.97 -13.20
N ARG A 876 -5.77 -23.30 -14.27
CA ARG A 876 -5.22 -23.48 -15.63
C ARG A 876 -4.15 -22.47 -16.02
N GLY A 877 -3.81 -21.57 -15.11
CA GLY A 877 -2.71 -20.62 -15.24
C GLY A 877 -2.61 -19.78 -13.97
N TYR A 878 -1.50 -19.06 -13.85
CA TYR A 878 -1.24 -18.11 -12.77
C TYR A 878 -0.54 -16.88 -13.35
N LEU A 879 -1.08 -15.70 -13.07
CA LEU A 879 -0.39 -14.44 -13.34
C LEU A 879 -0.28 -13.59 -12.09
N GLN A 880 0.91 -13.13 -11.81
CA GLN A 880 1.22 -12.27 -10.68
C GLN A 880 1.47 -10.86 -11.18
N TRP A 881 0.86 -9.86 -10.54
CA TRP A 881 1.21 -8.48 -10.84
C TRP A 881 2.66 -8.21 -10.45
N HIS A 882 3.20 -7.17 -11.08
CA HIS A 882 4.41 -6.41 -10.76
C HIS A 882 5.64 -6.96 -11.48
N GLY A 883 5.51 -7.35 -12.75
CA GLY A 883 6.69 -7.67 -13.58
C GLY A 883 7.62 -6.46 -13.72
N ARG A 884 7.06 -5.33 -14.22
CA ARG A 884 7.71 -4.01 -14.36
C ARG A 884 6.74 -2.82 -14.23
N ALA A 885 5.61 -3.02 -13.56
CA ALA A 885 4.60 -1.99 -13.39
C ALA A 885 4.76 -1.32 -12.01
N TRP A 886 5.29 -0.09 -11.99
CA TRP A 886 5.54 0.72 -10.80
C TRP A 886 4.55 1.88 -10.72
N THR A 887 3.92 2.07 -9.55
CA THR A 887 2.99 3.19 -9.30
C THR A 887 3.66 4.37 -8.58
N GLY A 888 4.70 4.13 -7.80
CA GLY A 888 5.58 5.08 -7.11
C GLY A 888 7.03 4.94 -7.53
N ASP A 889 7.93 5.75 -6.96
CA ASP A 889 9.37 5.64 -7.22
C ASP A 889 9.81 4.19 -6.96
N PRO A 890 10.32 3.47 -7.98
CA PRO A 890 10.63 2.04 -7.86
C PRO A 890 11.73 1.73 -6.84
N ARG A 891 12.36 2.77 -6.28
CA ARG A 891 13.40 2.64 -5.25
C ARG A 891 12.94 3.12 -3.88
N ASP A 892 11.98 4.04 -3.80
CA ASP A 892 11.52 4.62 -2.54
C ASP A 892 10.25 3.90 -2.08
N PRO A 893 10.34 2.94 -1.15
CA PRO A 893 9.18 2.17 -0.68
C PRO A 893 8.20 3.01 0.15
N THR A 894 8.54 4.27 0.43
CA THR A 894 7.64 5.21 1.08
C THR A 894 6.75 5.90 0.06
N ASP A 895 7.25 6.15 -1.15
CA ASP A 895 6.52 6.77 -2.26
C ASP A 895 5.49 5.79 -2.86
N GLY A 896 4.51 6.31 -3.60
CA GLY A 896 3.47 5.49 -4.23
C GLY A 896 2.32 5.08 -3.31
N ARG A 897 1.13 4.93 -3.89
CA ARG A 897 -0.07 4.52 -3.14
C ARG A 897 -0.03 3.05 -2.73
N GLU A 898 0.82 2.26 -3.39
CA GLU A 898 1.03 0.83 -3.18
C GLU A 898 2.41 0.59 -2.54
N SER A 899 2.63 -0.61 -1.98
CA SER A 899 3.99 -1.07 -1.69
C SER A 899 4.61 -1.48 -3.02
N ASP A 900 5.23 -0.54 -3.74
CA ASP A 900 5.78 -0.82 -5.06
C ASP A 900 7.03 -1.71 -4.96
N TYR A 901 6.90 -2.93 -5.47
CA TYR A 901 8.03 -3.81 -5.78
C TYR A 901 7.88 -4.28 -7.22
N ALA A 902 8.94 -4.82 -7.83
CA ALA A 902 8.87 -5.42 -9.15
C ALA A 902 9.74 -6.67 -9.25
N MET A 903 9.27 -7.65 -10.02
CA MET A 903 9.98 -8.90 -10.28
C MET A 903 11.26 -8.68 -11.06
N LEU A 904 11.25 -7.70 -11.95
CA LEU A 904 12.44 -7.15 -12.58
C LEU A 904 12.62 -5.71 -12.07
N PRO A 905 13.33 -5.51 -10.94
CA PRO A 905 13.62 -4.19 -10.40
C PRO A 905 14.37 -3.30 -11.39
N LEU A 906 14.49 -2.02 -11.02
CA LEU A 906 15.38 -1.10 -11.72
C LEU A 906 16.84 -1.53 -11.49
N GLY A 907 17.60 -1.67 -12.57
CA GLY A 907 19.05 -1.93 -12.55
C GLY A 907 19.78 -0.94 -13.45
N GLY A 908 21.12 -1.04 -13.50
CA GLY A 908 21.95 -0.16 -14.34
C GLY A 908 21.62 -0.30 -15.83
N ASP A 909 21.65 -1.55 -16.31
CA ASP A 909 21.30 -1.94 -17.68
C ASP A 909 20.24 -3.07 -17.68
N ARG A 910 19.16 -2.86 -18.45
CA ARG A 910 18.07 -3.82 -18.67
C ARG A 910 18.54 -5.10 -19.36
N CYS A 911 19.62 -5.03 -20.14
CA CYS A 911 20.17 -6.13 -20.92
C CYS A 911 21.47 -6.71 -20.33
N SER A 912 21.73 -6.50 -19.03
CA SER A 912 22.87 -7.10 -18.34
C SER A 912 22.89 -8.63 -18.52
N PRO A 913 24.07 -9.26 -18.73
CA PRO A 913 24.19 -10.71 -18.85
C PRO A 913 23.61 -11.48 -17.66
N ALA A 914 23.73 -10.91 -16.45
CA ALA A 914 23.00 -11.34 -15.27
C ALA A 914 21.94 -10.27 -14.96
N PRO A 915 20.66 -10.49 -15.31
CA PRO A 915 19.63 -9.47 -15.09
C PRO A 915 19.33 -9.29 -13.60
N THR A 916 19.11 -8.05 -13.18
CA THR A 916 18.60 -7.74 -11.83
C THR A 916 17.19 -8.30 -11.67
N VAL A 917 16.97 -9.08 -10.62
CA VAL A 917 15.68 -9.73 -10.33
C VAL A 917 15.35 -9.62 -8.86
N ASP A 918 14.06 -9.67 -8.54
CA ASP A 918 13.61 -9.89 -7.16
C ASP A 918 13.69 -11.38 -6.80
N ALA A 919 14.02 -11.71 -5.56
CA ALA A 919 14.06 -13.08 -5.04
C ALA A 919 12.71 -13.83 -5.18
N LEU A 920 11.60 -13.11 -5.32
CA LEU A 920 10.29 -13.68 -5.64
C LEU A 920 10.24 -14.35 -7.02
N VAL A 921 11.09 -13.94 -7.98
CA VAL A 921 11.23 -14.65 -9.26
C VAL A 921 11.76 -16.07 -9.04
N ILE A 922 12.74 -16.23 -8.15
CA ILE A 922 13.29 -17.54 -7.78
C ILE A 922 12.23 -18.34 -7.02
N THR A 923 11.45 -17.70 -6.15
CA THR A 923 10.33 -18.34 -5.42
C THR A 923 9.28 -18.89 -6.38
N THR A 924 8.92 -18.15 -7.43
CA THR A 924 8.03 -18.63 -8.50
C THR A 924 8.67 -19.76 -9.31
N SER A 925 9.96 -19.67 -9.65
CA SER A 925 10.70 -20.74 -10.32
C SER A 925 10.66 -22.05 -9.52
N GLU A 926 10.82 -21.98 -8.19
CA GLU A 926 10.67 -23.15 -7.33
C GLU A 926 9.24 -23.70 -7.36
N GLY A 927 8.22 -22.85 -7.36
CA GLY A 927 6.83 -23.30 -7.48
C GLY A 927 6.55 -23.99 -8.83
N ILE A 928 7.13 -23.50 -9.92
CA ILE A 928 7.04 -24.16 -11.23
C ILE A 928 7.70 -25.55 -11.18
N GLU A 929 8.86 -25.68 -10.55
CA GLU A 929 9.51 -26.98 -10.37
C GLU A 929 8.67 -27.91 -9.47
N ASP A 930 8.03 -27.39 -8.41
CA ASP A 930 7.07 -28.15 -7.59
C ASP A 930 5.95 -28.72 -8.48
N LEU A 931 5.39 -27.92 -9.39
CA LEU A 931 4.39 -28.37 -10.35
C LEU A 931 4.95 -29.46 -11.27
N GLN A 932 6.17 -29.32 -11.78
CA GLN A 932 6.77 -30.32 -12.66
C GLN A 932 6.98 -31.67 -11.96
N TRP A 933 7.36 -31.66 -10.68
CA TRP A 933 7.42 -32.88 -9.86
C TRP A 933 6.05 -33.51 -9.66
N LEU A 934 5.01 -32.71 -9.45
CA LEU A 934 3.62 -33.19 -9.36
C LEU A 934 3.15 -33.81 -10.67
N LEU A 935 3.42 -33.16 -11.81
CA LEU A 935 3.10 -33.68 -13.15
C LEU A 935 3.85 -34.98 -13.45
N TRP A 936 5.12 -35.07 -13.06
CA TRP A 936 5.90 -36.31 -13.16
C TRP A 936 5.25 -37.44 -12.34
N LEU A 937 4.84 -37.14 -11.10
CA LEU A 937 4.18 -38.11 -10.23
C LEU A 937 2.83 -38.54 -10.80
N GLU A 938 2.06 -37.63 -11.39
CA GLU A 938 0.80 -37.94 -12.07
C GLU A 938 0.99 -38.88 -13.25
N GLN A 939 2.04 -38.68 -14.06
CA GLN A 939 2.37 -39.58 -15.16
C GLN A 939 2.72 -40.98 -14.63
N ARG A 940 3.50 -41.08 -13.55
CA ARG A 940 3.84 -42.37 -12.93
C ARG A 940 2.63 -43.06 -12.30
N ALA A 941 1.73 -42.30 -11.68
CA ALA A 941 0.51 -42.81 -11.05
C ALA A 941 -0.47 -43.47 -12.04
N GLN A 942 -0.29 -43.29 -13.35
CA GLN A 942 -1.08 -43.98 -14.38
C GLN A 942 -0.77 -45.48 -14.44
N SER A 943 0.45 -45.90 -14.07
CA SER A 943 0.92 -47.28 -14.16
C SER A 943 1.45 -47.87 -12.86
N ASP A 944 1.79 -47.03 -11.87
CA ASP A 944 2.40 -47.45 -10.61
C ASP A 944 1.44 -47.18 -9.41
N PRO A 945 0.94 -48.22 -8.73
CA PRO A 945 0.07 -48.07 -7.56
C PRO A 945 0.70 -47.31 -6.39
N ALA A 946 2.02 -47.42 -6.19
CA ALA A 946 2.73 -46.69 -5.13
C ALA A 946 2.81 -45.19 -5.46
N ALA A 947 3.06 -44.84 -6.72
CA ALA A 947 2.98 -43.45 -7.19
C ALA A 947 1.57 -42.88 -7.01
N LYS A 948 0.53 -43.67 -7.32
CA LYS A 948 -0.88 -43.28 -7.12
C LYS A 948 -1.19 -43.01 -5.65
N ALA A 949 -0.77 -43.91 -4.75
CA ALA A 949 -0.95 -43.75 -3.31
C ALA A 949 -0.21 -42.51 -2.78
N LEU A 950 1.02 -42.27 -3.25
CA LEU A 950 1.79 -41.08 -2.89
C LEU A 950 1.09 -39.80 -3.36
N ARG A 951 0.61 -39.76 -4.60
CA ARG A 951 -0.15 -38.62 -5.15
C ARG A 951 -1.40 -38.32 -4.30
N GLU A 952 -2.15 -39.34 -3.93
CA GLU A 952 -3.36 -39.19 -3.09
C GLU A 952 -3.01 -38.70 -1.68
N SER A 953 -1.92 -39.20 -1.08
CA SER A 953 -1.41 -38.72 0.20
C SER A 953 -0.98 -37.25 0.14
N ILE A 954 -0.30 -36.83 -0.93
CA ILE A 954 0.08 -35.43 -1.14
C ILE A 954 -1.17 -34.56 -1.34
N ALA A 955 -2.14 -35.00 -2.14
CA ALA A 955 -3.41 -34.29 -2.32
C ALA A 955 -4.19 -34.08 -1.01
N GLY A 956 -4.11 -35.03 -0.08
CA GLY A 956 -4.70 -34.94 1.25
C GLY A 956 -3.96 -33.98 2.19
N ALA A 957 -2.65 -33.82 2.01
CA ALA A 957 -1.81 -32.92 2.82
C ALA A 957 -1.89 -31.45 2.38
N VAL A 958 -2.24 -31.18 1.12
CA VAL A 958 -2.37 -29.81 0.59
C VAL A 958 -3.84 -29.36 0.68
N PRO A 959 -4.15 -28.27 1.39
CA PRO A 959 -5.50 -27.72 1.45
C PRO A 959 -6.08 -27.38 0.07
N ALA A 960 -7.38 -27.59 -0.09
CA ALA A 960 -8.08 -27.43 -1.37
C ALA A 960 -8.54 -25.99 -1.66
N ASP A 961 -8.30 -25.07 -0.74
CA ASP A 961 -8.70 -23.68 -0.80
C ASP A 961 -7.66 -22.77 -0.12
N TRP A 962 -7.62 -21.52 -0.55
CA TRP A 962 -6.65 -20.54 -0.05
C TRP A 962 -6.83 -20.23 1.44
N GLU A 963 -8.06 -20.12 1.93
CA GLU A 963 -8.29 -19.75 3.34
C GLU A 963 -7.75 -20.81 4.29
N SER A 964 -7.95 -22.09 3.98
CA SER A 964 -7.38 -23.21 4.71
C SER A 964 -5.85 -23.28 4.55
N TYR A 965 -5.35 -23.09 3.32
CA TYR A 965 -3.91 -23.06 3.03
C TYR A 965 -3.21 -21.98 3.84
N ARG A 966 -3.71 -20.74 3.83
CA ARG A 966 -3.14 -19.60 4.55
C ARG A 966 -3.14 -19.79 6.07
N LYS A 967 -4.17 -20.45 6.62
CA LYS A 967 -4.27 -20.74 8.06
C LYS A 967 -3.31 -21.84 8.51
N SER A 968 -3.01 -22.79 7.63
CA SER A 968 -2.16 -23.94 7.94
C SER A 968 -1.40 -24.39 6.70
N PRO A 969 -0.38 -23.62 6.27
CA PRO A 969 0.35 -23.91 5.05
C PRO A 969 1.16 -25.20 5.24
N PRO A 970 1.10 -26.16 4.29
CA PRO A 970 1.91 -27.36 4.36
C PRO A 970 3.39 -27.04 4.09
N ASP A 971 4.28 -27.89 4.60
CA ASP A 971 5.70 -27.84 4.21
C ASP A 971 5.87 -28.40 2.78
N VAL A 972 5.76 -27.51 1.80
CA VAL A 972 5.89 -27.85 0.38
C VAL A 972 7.25 -28.44 0.01
N ARG A 973 8.32 -28.11 0.77
CA ARG A 973 9.66 -28.66 0.54
C ARG A 973 9.71 -30.12 0.99
N ALA A 974 9.15 -30.42 2.16
CA ALA A 974 9.01 -31.80 2.63
C ALA A 974 8.13 -32.64 1.68
N LEU A 975 7.04 -32.06 1.15
CA LEU A 975 6.21 -32.73 0.15
C LEU A 975 6.97 -33.03 -1.15
N ARG A 976 7.75 -32.07 -1.68
CA ARG A 976 8.63 -32.32 -2.83
C ARG A 976 9.65 -33.41 -2.51
N GLY A 977 10.27 -33.38 -1.33
CA GLY A 977 11.23 -34.38 -0.87
C GLY A 977 10.68 -35.80 -0.97
N ARG A 978 9.43 -36.02 -0.56
CA ARG A 978 8.77 -37.33 -0.69
C ARG A 978 8.64 -37.81 -2.15
N ILE A 979 8.42 -36.89 -3.10
CA ILE A 979 8.37 -37.21 -4.53
C ILE A 979 9.77 -37.59 -5.03
N ILE A 980 10.79 -36.83 -4.64
CA ILE A 980 12.19 -37.07 -5.00
C ILE A 980 12.65 -38.43 -4.46
N ASP A 981 12.39 -38.74 -3.19
CA ASP A 981 12.79 -40.00 -2.57
C ASP A 981 12.10 -41.19 -3.25
N PHE A 982 10.82 -41.05 -3.61
CA PHE A 982 10.12 -42.04 -4.43
C PHE A 982 10.79 -42.22 -5.79
N ALA A 983 11.14 -41.13 -6.48
CA ALA A 983 11.81 -41.19 -7.78
C ALA A 983 13.18 -41.89 -7.73
N LEU A 984 13.94 -41.67 -6.65
CA LEU A 984 15.22 -42.36 -6.41
C LEU A 984 15.02 -43.85 -6.17
N SER A 985 14.06 -44.23 -5.32
CA SER A 985 13.76 -45.65 -5.04
C SER A 985 13.27 -46.40 -6.29
N ALA A 986 12.46 -45.75 -7.13
CA ALA A 986 11.92 -46.33 -8.35
C ALA A 986 12.94 -46.45 -9.48
N SER A 987 14.07 -45.73 -9.40
CA SER A 987 15.13 -45.74 -10.40
C SER A 987 16.23 -46.77 -10.12
N GLY A 988 16.08 -47.58 -9.05
CA GLY A 988 17.03 -48.62 -8.68
C GLY A 988 18.34 -48.09 -8.07
N GLY A 989 18.24 -47.04 -7.25
CA GLY A 989 19.38 -46.47 -6.52
C GLY A 989 20.10 -47.47 -5.61
#